data_AF-A0A9D7R5K0-F1
#
_entry.id   AF-A0A9D7R5K0-F1
#
_cell.length_a   1.000
_cell.length_b   1.000
_cell.length_c   1.000
_cell.angle_alpha   90.00
_cell.angle_beta   90.00
_cell.angle_gamma   90.00
#
_symmetry.space_group_name_H-M   'P 1'
#
loop_
_entity.id
_entity.type
_entity.pdbx_description
1 polymer ?
#
loop_
_entity_poly.entity_id
_entity_poly.type
_entity_poly.pdbx_seq_one_letter_code
_entity_poly.pdbx_strand_id
1 'polypeptide(L)'
;MKLSALYRLELALLACLAPASAAQDPARPQVDREAMWFAPKAEDWAKPCLLTFQRTWDDAVAVARETGKPILICVNMDGEIASEHYAGVRYRQPEIAALYEPYVCVLASVYRHTPRDHDETGQRICCPRFGSVTCGEHIAIEPFLFDRYFEGVRVAPRHIMVELDGQETYDVYYAWDTDSVFSAIRKGIADRQAPPPTVVRGDRPIVERVASRDIVDRAAVEKAFAEGDATLKQALLEAAKKHAASEPLDLLRQGIFGLDATQNRLAREALSGLGSESAAVLMVDALRAPLEAQEREPLIAALERIGQTSPRAKTYANVQRGLGTRSSAVDAAAWRARLESSEPPELVQQRYEAQAKFESSAQKLEAGVEDPQSLLDLAESCVALAAAPDTKRQRARLYWRDAYDQARRAEQLAGESARAHGLLALAAFYLGQREEAYERVTKAFTGEPGAAETWQGMALLALFAEARRTAIEQALRERKEWPPQWLADVNTAYGLLARHPLGTAQQVAQHVDFLLKLRAAGPADQALELGLRRFPAAWELHASLRGRLLYDRGVAGLEPEYARRLEAQPTGTLAWYAAYASLVTAEYRRREKDPARAREAYERALSLYARATQLDETLRETSDHYAAMALAAEARLALEANELATAVELLLASFARKETAAASEDGLNISPVMTAKTLRARLAEAQQQELLAKLQGALDSLDPRLLELPEWDRGGVPPGGGERPRQRR
;
A
#
# COMPACT_ATOMS: atom_id res chain seq x y z
N MET A 1 61.04 -33.50 10.97
CA MET A 1 61.97 -32.58 10.30
C MET A 1 61.24 -31.28 10.00
N LYS A 2 61.69 -30.21 10.67
CA LYS A 2 61.55 -28.77 10.39
C LYS A 2 60.15 -28.17 10.17
N LEU A 3 59.53 -27.86 11.32
CA LEU A 3 58.84 -26.58 11.57
C LEU A 3 59.85 -25.42 11.59
N SER A 4 59.45 -24.23 11.13
CA SER A 4 59.96 -22.91 11.56
C SER A 4 58.90 -21.87 11.20
N ALA A 5 58.16 -21.33 12.16
CA ALA A 5 58.54 -20.17 12.98
C ALA A 5 58.56 -18.87 12.17
N LEU A 6 57.47 -18.09 12.25
CA LEU A 6 57.40 -16.63 12.08
C LEU A 6 55.94 -16.16 12.24
N TYR A 7 55.40 -16.21 13.46
CA TYR A 7 54.16 -15.51 13.86
C TYR A 7 54.16 -15.28 15.38
N ARG A 8 55.17 -14.55 15.86
CA ARG A 8 55.24 -13.98 17.22
C ARG A 8 56.17 -12.77 17.21
N LEU A 9 55.68 -11.64 16.71
CA LEU A 9 56.08 -10.28 17.11
C LEU A 9 55.31 -9.29 16.21
N GLU A 10 54.12 -8.87 16.65
CA GLU A 10 53.50 -7.56 16.33
C GLU A 10 52.18 -7.45 17.11
N LEU A 11 52.30 -7.56 18.43
CA LEU A 11 51.21 -7.38 19.38
C LEU A 11 51.66 -6.31 20.38
N ALA A 12 52.03 -5.14 19.86
CA ALA A 12 52.45 -3.98 20.65
C ALA A 12 52.51 -2.68 19.82
N LEU A 13 51.53 -2.37 18.95
CA LEU A 13 51.40 -1.01 18.37
C LEU A 13 50.03 -0.72 17.75
N LEU A 14 48.93 -1.08 18.43
CA LEU A 14 47.58 -0.72 18.00
C LEU A 14 46.69 -0.32 19.20
N ALA A 15 47.21 0.60 20.01
CA ALA A 15 46.44 1.33 21.00
C ALA A 15 46.73 2.82 20.80
N CYS A 16 45.92 3.50 19.98
CA CYS A 16 45.63 4.94 20.00
C CYS A 16 44.93 5.38 18.69
N LEU A 17 43.69 4.96 18.46
CA LEU A 17 42.70 5.71 17.66
C LEU A 17 41.31 5.36 18.21
N ALA A 18 41.03 5.83 19.43
CA ALA A 18 39.65 5.95 19.89
C ALA A 18 39.05 7.21 19.22
N PRO A 19 37.81 7.15 18.70
CA PRO A 19 37.12 8.39 18.34
C PRO A 19 36.99 9.23 19.61
N ALA A 20 37.37 10.50 19.52
CA ALA A 20 37.27 11.46 20.61
C ALA A 20 35.79 11.63 20.97
N SER A 21 35.31 10.79 21.88
CA SER A 21 34.10 11.07 22.66
C SER A 21 34.43 12.34 23.46
N ALA A 22 33.78 13.46 23.13
CA ALA A 22 33.96 14.71 23.85
C ALA A 22 33.66 14.46 25.34
N ALA A 23 34.72 14.41 26.16
CA ALA A 23 34.60 14.33 27.61
C ALA A 23 33.86 15.59 28.10
N GLN A 24 32.71 15.39 28.74
CA GLN A 24 31.93 16.46 29.34
C GLN A 24 32.65 17.04 30.57
N ASP A 25 32.54 18.35 30.70
CA ASP A 25 32.94 19.11 31.88
C ASP A 25 32.00 18.77 33.06
N PRO A 26 32.49 18.18 34.17
CA PRO A 26 31.67 17.69 35.28
C PRO A 26 30.97 18.80 36.10
N ALA A 27 31.11 20.07 35.70
CA ALA A 27 30.62 21.24 36.43
C ALA A 27 29.24 21.77 36.01
N ARG A 28 28.52 21.12 35.07
CA ARG A 28 27.19 21.60 34.64
C ARG A 28 26.06 21.13 35.58
N PRO A 29 25.13 22.01 35.98
CA PRO A 29 23.95 21.61 36.74
C PRO A 29 23.16 20.56 35.96
N GLN A 30 22.85 19.42 36.58
CA GLN A 30 21.93 18.43 36.01
C GLN A 30 20.53 19.03 35.97
N VAL A 31 20.15 19.59 34.83
CA VAL A 31 18.75 19.89 34.51
C VAL A 31 18.05 18.54 34.36
N ASP A 32 16.88 18.38 35.00
CA ASP A 32 16.07 17.19 34.85
C ASP A 32 15.78 16.92 33.36
N ARG A 33 15.87 15.66 32.93
CA ARG A 33 15.72 15.25 31.53
C ARG A 33 14.35 15.69 30.97
N GLU A 34 13.31 15.65 31.80
CA GLU A 34 11.96 16.08 31.43
C GLU A 34 11.84 17.61 31.30
N ALA A 35 12.59 18.36 32.11
CA ALA A 35 12.68 19.82 32.00
C ALA A 35 13.49 20.24 30.75
N MET A 36 14.46 19.42 30.35
CA MET A 36 15.32 19.67 29.20
C MET A 36 14.65 19.33 27.86
N TRP A 37 13.92 18.21 27.81
CA TRP A 37 13.22 17.71 26.62
C TRP A 37 11.70 17.73 26.84
N PHE A 38 11.17 18.90 27.21
CA PHE A 38 9.74 19.01 27.47
C PHE A 38 8.93 18.66 26.22
N ALA A 39 7.80 17.97 26.42
CA ALA A 39 6.89 17.62 25.35
C ALA A 39 6.34 18.90 24.69
N PRO A 40 6.36 19.02 23.35
CA PRO A 40 5.82 20.20 22.67
C PRO A 40 4.33 20.35 22.94
N LYS A 41 3.87 21.60 23.13
CA LYS A 41 2.45 21.90 23.31
C LYS A 41 1.75 22.09 21.96
N ALA A 42 0.43 22.17 21.97
CA ALA A 42 -0.35 22.44 20.76
C ALA A 42 0.05 23.78 20.10
N GLU A 43 0.36 24.79 20.92
CA GLU A 43 0.81 26.10 20.45
C GLU A 43 2.20 26.02 19.79
N ASP A 44 3.05 25.07 20.21
CA ASP A 44 4.36 24.86 19.60
C ASP A 44 4.21 24.21 18.22
N TRP A 45 3.35 23.19 18.11
CA TRP A 45 3.05 22.55 16.83
C TRP A 45 2.39 23.49 15.81
N ALA A 46 1.63 24.47 16.29
CA ALA A 46 1.00 25.49 15.45
C ALA A 46 2.01 26.47 14.81
N LYS A 47 3.23 26.59 15.35
CA LYS A 47 4.29 27.41 14.75
C LYS A 47 4.83 26.73 13.48
N PRO A 48 5.16 27.49 12.42
CA PRO A 48 5.74 26.92 11.22
C PRO A 48 7.17 26.41 11.50
N CYS A 49 7.55 25.28 10.89
CA CYS A 49 8.94 24.87 10.83
C CYS A 49 9.75 25.95 10.09
N LEU A 50 10.81 26.45 10.72
CA LEU A 50 11.66 27.51 10.18
C LEU A 50 12.88 26.96 9.45
N LEU A 51 13.24 25.70 9.68
CA LEU A 51 14.30 25.03 8.94
C LEU A 51 13.81 24.66 7.54
N THR A 52 14.70 24.87 6.58
CA THR A 52 14.46 24.53 5.18
C THR A 52 15.29 23.30 4.82
N PHE A 53 14.62 22.17 4.67
CA PHE A 53 15.20 20.90 4.24
C PHE A 53 15.09 20.74 2.73
N GLN A 54 16.15 20.25 2.08
CA GLN A 54 16.15 19.83 0.69
C GLN A 54 15.35 18.53 0.53
N ARG A 55 14.70 18.37 -0.63
CA ARG A 55 13.76 17.25 -0.91
C ARG A 55 14.46 15.92 -1.14
N THR A 56 15.66 15.96 -1.72
CA THR A 56 16.44 14.78 -2.07
C THR A 56 17.90 14.96 -1.71
N TRP A 57 18.63 13.85 -1.58
CA TRP A 57 20.08 13.89 -1.38
C TRP A 57 20.81 14.53 -2.57
N ASP A 58 20.40 14.20 -3.80
CA ASP A 58 21.05 14.74 -5.01
C ASP A 58 20.86 16.25 -5.16
N ASP A 59 19.70 16.78 -4.75
CA ASP A 59 19.48 18.22 -4.68
C ASP A 59 20.35 18.85 -3.60
N ALA A 60 20.45 18.23 -2.42
CA ALA A 60 21.30 18.72 -1.34
C ALA A 60 22.77 18.78 -1.76
N VAL A 61 23.30 17.75 -2.43
CA VAL A 61 24.67 17.74 -2.95
C VAL A 61 24.87 18.82 -4.02
N ALA A 62 23.92 18.98 -4.94
CA ALA A 62 24.03 20.01 -5.97
C ALA A 62 24.04 21.42 -5.37
N VAL A 63 23.13 21.70 -4.43
CA VAL A 63 23.06 22.98 -3.73
C VAL A 63 24.29 23.22 -2.87
N ALA A 64 24.78 22.20 -2.16
CA ALA A 64 25.99 22.28 -1.36
C ALA A 64 27.21 22.64 -2.23
N ARG A 65 27.38 22.00 -3.38
CA ARG A 65 28.44 22.33 -4.34
C ARG A 65 28.32 23.74 -4.91
N GLU A 66 27.10 24.17 -5.25
CA GLU A 66 26.87 25.52 -5.79
C GLU A 66 27.15 26.61 -4.74
N THR A 67 26.78 26.37 -3.47
CA THR A 67 26.86 27.36 -2.39
C THR A 67 28.12 27.25 -1.54
N GLY A 68 28.90 26.18 -1.71
CA GLY A 68 30.02 25.82 -0.84
C GLY A 68 29.64 25.48 0.61
N LYS A 69 28.34 25.38 0.92
CA LYS A 69 27.83 25.03 2.25
C LYS A 69 27.92 23.51 2.48
N PRO A 70 28.31 23.04 3.69
CA PRO A 70 28.27 21.62 4.01
C PRO A 70 26.83 21.15 4.19
N ILE A 71 26.61 19.83 4.13
CA ILE A 71 25.29 19.23 4.33
C ILE A 71 25.12 18.89 5.82
N LEU A 72 23.96 19.22 6.39
CA LEU A 72 23.57 18.79 7.73
C LEU A 72 22.43 17.77 7.63
N ILE A 73 22.73 16.52 7.98
CA ILE A 73 21.74 15.45 8.09
C ILE A 73 21.11 15.52 9.47
N CYS A 74 19.78 15.66 9.51
CA CYS A 74 18.99 15.57 10.74
C CYS A 74 18.20 14.26 10.72
N VAL A 75 18.22 13.49 11.81
CA VAL A 75 17.44 12.24 11.96
C VAL A 75 16.43 12.41 13.08
N ASN A 76 15.16 12.07 12.83
CA ASN A 76 14.06 12.25 13.78
C ASN A 76 13.12 11.03 13.79
N MET A 77 12.72 10.56 14.98
CA MET A 77 11.82 9.42 15.17
C MET A 77 10.63 9.79 16.05
N ASP A 78 9.42 9.49 15.58
CA ASP A 78 8.20 9.72 16.36
C ASP A 78 8.19 8.88 17.65
N GLY A 79 7.66 9.47 18.71
CA GLY A 79 7.55 8.83 20.02
C GLY A 79 8.84 8.81 20.84
N GLU A 80 9.97 9.28 20.28
CA GLU A 80 11.19 9.55 21.03
C GLU A 80 11.16 11.00 21.54
N ILE A 81 11.31 11.20 22.85
CA ILE A 81 11.04 12.48 23.53
C ILE A 81 11.91 13.62 22.97
N ALA A 82 13.19 13.37 22.72
CA ALA A 82 14.08 14.40 22.20
C ALA A 82 13.74 14.74 20.73
N SER A 83 13.35 13.75 19.93
CA SER A 83 12.90 13.92 18.55
C SER A 83 11.60 14.72 18.46
N GLU A 84 10.63 14.43 19.34
CA GLU A 84 9.41 15.23 19.50
C GLU A 84 9.75 16.69 19.85
N HIS A 85 10.67 16.89 20.79
CA HIS A 85 11.13 18.21 21.19
C HIS A 85 11.83 18.97 20.05
N TYR A 86 12.68 18.31 19.27
CA TYR A 86 13.32 18.93 18.09
C TYR A 86 12.29 19.36 17.05
N ALA A 87 11.39 18.46 16.68
CA ALA A 87 10.38 18.73 15.66
C ALA A 87 9.38 19.80 16.12
N GLY A 88 8.84 19.67 17.33
CA GLY A 88 7.80 20.55 17.84
C GLY A 88 8.29 21.88 18.40
N VAL A 89 9.55 21.98 18.83
CA VAL A 89 10.09 23.20 19.47
C VAL A 89 11.30 23.76 18.72
N ARG A 90 12.40 23.00 18.62
CA ARG A 90 13.70 23.55 18.17
C ARG A 90 13.70 23.97 16.71
N TYR A 91 13.09 23.18 15.83
CA TYR A 91 13.02 23.54 14.40
C TYR A 91 12.10 24.73 14.11
N ARG A 92 11.43 25.29 15.13
CA ARG A 92 10.50 26.43 15.06
C ARG A 92 11.06 27.68 15.76
N GLN A 93 12.27 27.60 16.30
CA GLN A 93 12.96 28.69 16.99
C GLN A 93 13.81 29.50 16.01
N PRO A 94 13.65 30.84 15.91
CA PRO A 94 14.44 31.68 15.01
C PRO A 94 15.96 31.56 15.23
N GLU A 95 16.39 31.48 16.48
CA GLU A 95 17.79 31.32 16.86
C GLU A 95 18.40 29.99 16.40
N ILE A 96 17.60 28.92 16.35
CA ILE A 96 18.02 27.62 15.84
C ILE A 96 18.03 27.63 14.32
N ALA A 97 17.05 28.26 13.68
CA ALA A 97 17.06 28.43 12.23
C ALA A 97 18.31 29.20 11.75
N ALA A 98 18.68 30.27 12.44
CA ALA A 98 19.91 31.03 12.16
C ALA A 98 21.19 30.18 12.35
N LEU A 99 21.21 29.28 13.35
CA LEU A 99 22.32 28.35 13.55
C LEU A 99 22.48 27.35 12.39
N TYR A 100 21.37 26.97 11.74
CA TYR A 100 21.35 25.97 10.66
C TYR A 100 21.51 26.61 9.27
N GLU A 101 21.32 27.93 9.12
CA GLU A 101 21.45 28.68 7.86
C GLU A 101 22.77 28.42 7.09
N PRO A 102 23.94 28.24 7.73
CA PRO A 102 25.18 27.96 7.01
C PRO A 102 25.25 26.57 6.37
N TYR A 103 24.26 25.70 6.62
CA TYR A 103 24.19 24.34 6.11
C TYR A 103 23.15 24.18 5.00
N VAL A 104 23.36 23.18 4.14
CA VAL A 104 22.28 22.59 3.34
C VAL A 104 21.67 21.46 4.15
N CYS A 105 20.45 21.66 4.66
CA CYS A 105 19.84 20.68 5.55
C CYS A 105 19.09 19.58 4.79
N VAL A 106 19.17 18.34 5.27
CA VAL A 106 18.31 17.23 4.88
C VAL A 106 17.75 16.55 6.12
N LEU A 107 16.60 15.89 5.98
CA LEU A 107 15.91 15.24 7.10
C LEU A 107 15.55 13.79 6.78
N ALA A 108 15.94 12.87 7.67
CA ALA A 108 15.51 11.48 7.67
C ALA A 108 14.50 11.22 8.78
N SER A 109 13.32 10.71 8.42
CA SER A 109 12.33 10.19 9.38
C SER A 109 11.43 9.18 8.68
N VAL A 110 11.18 8.02 9.33
CA VAL A 110 10.44 6.89 8.71
C VAL A 110 8.93 6.92 8.94
N TYR A 111 8.43 7.90 9.68
CA TYR A 111 7.02 8.01 10.04
C TYR A 111 6.26 8.91 9.07
N ARG A 112 4.98 8.59 8.82
CA ARG A 112 4.12 9.37 7.92
C ARG A 112 3.10 10.16 8.72
N HIS A 113 3.05 11.47 8.51
CA HIS A 113 2.14 12.41 9.17
C HIS A 113 1.02 12.94 8.27
N THR A 114 1.17 12.77 6.95
CA THR A 114 0.14 13.07 5.96
C THR A 114 -0.16 11.83 5.12
N PRO A 115 -1.43 11.55 4.77
CA PRO A 115 -1.80 10.33 4.06
C PRO A 115 -1.16 10.23 2.67
N ARG A 116 -0.87 11.38 2.05
CA ARG A 116 -0.29 11.51 0.71
C ARG A 116 0.63 12.73 0.64
N ASP A 117 1.50 12.76 -0.36
CA ASP A 117 2.52 13.80 -0.54
C ASP A 117 2.06 14.94 -1.46
N HIS A 118 1.01 14.71 -2.25
CA HIS A 118 0.41 15.69 -3.16
C HIS A 118 -1.11 15.65 -3.12
N ASP A 119 -1.77 16.76 -3.41
CA ASP A 119 -3.23 16.83 -3.58
C ASP A 119 -3.67 16.43 -5.00
N GLU A 120 -4.98 16.54 -5.27
CA GLU A 120 -5.56 16.14 -6.56
C GLU A 120 -5.14 17.03 -7.74
N THR A 121 -4.64 18.23 -7.46
CA THR A 121 -4.10 19.17 -8.47
C THR A 121 -2.58 19.06 -8.59
N GLY A 122 -1.96 18.10 -7.89
CA GLY A 122 -0.52 17.90 -7.89
C GLY A 122 0.25 18.87 -6.98
N GLN A 123 -0.42 19.68 -6.16
CA GLN A 123 0.26 20.55 -5.20
C GLN A 123 0.84 19.74 -4.05
N ARG A 124 2.02 20.11 -3.57
CA ARG A 124 2.69 19.41 -2.48
C ARG A 124 1.94 19.59 -1.16
N ILE A 125 1.84 18.52 -0.39
CA ILE A 125 1.38 18.51 0.99
C ILE A 125 2.63 18.36 1.87
N CYS A 126 3.16 19.50 2.27
CA CYS A 126 4.28 19.62 3.19
C CYS A 126 4.01 18.86 4.51
N CYS A 127 5.02 18.18 5.04
CA CYS A 127 4.92 17.49 6.31
C CYS A 127 4.68 18.53 7.42
N PRO A 128 3.63 18.39 8.26
CA PRO A 128 3.32 19.35 9.31
C PRO A 128 4.45 19.47 10.35
N ARG A 129 5.25 18.41 10.54
CA ARG A 129 6.39 18.44 11.47
C ARG A 129 7.58 19.19 10.88
N PHE A 130 7.84 19.03 9.59
CA PHE A 130 9.14 19.37 8.99
C PHE A 130 9.09 20.46 7.91
N GLY A 131 7.90 20.93 7.53
CA GLY A 131 7.76 22.08 6.64
C GLY A 131 8.13 21.75 5.20
N SER A 132 9.30 22.19 4.73
CA SER A 132 9.64 22.24 3.29
C SER A 132 9.64 20.89 2.55
N VAL A 133 9.63 19.77 3.28
CA VAL A 133 9.61 18.40 2.73
C VAL A 133 8.26 17.71 2.95
N THR A 134 7.87 16.84 2.02
CA THR A 134 6.71 15.94 2.20
C THR A 134 7.08 14.74 3.07
N CYS A 135 6.08 13.99 3.55
CA CYS A 135 6.35 12.76 4.30
C CYS A 135 7.11 11.74 3.45
N GLY A 136 6.72 11.55 2.19
CA GLY A 136 7.41 10.66 1.28
C GLY A 136 8.88 11.02 1.07
N GLU A 137 9.22 12.30 1.00
CA GLU A 137 10.61 12.76 0.79
C GLU A 137 11.52 12.43 1.98
N HIS A 138 11.11 12.78 3.20
CA HIS A 138 11.93 12.50 4.38
C HIS A 138 11.96 11.02 4.78
N ILE A 139 10.98 10.21 4.32
CA ILE A 139 11.00 8.75 4.41
C ILE A 139 11.93 8.16 3.36
N ALA A 140 11.84 8.61 2.11
CA ALA A 140 12.58 8.05 0.98
C ALA A 140 14.09 8.27 1.07
N ILE A 141 14.52 9.36 1.70
CA ILE A 141 15.95 9.65 1.89
C ILE A 141 16.59 8.78 2.99
N GLU A 142 15.81 8.24 3.94
CA GLU A 142 16.34 7.51 5.09
C GLU A 142 17.14 6.26 4.72
N PRO A 143 16.70 5.35 3.82
CA PRO A 143 17.46 4.15 3.51
C PRO A 143 18.85 4.45 2.94
N PHE A 144 18.94 5.47 2.08
CA PHE A 144 20.21 5.93 1.53
C PHE A 144 21.15 6.46 2.62
N LEU A 145 20.63 7.28 3.53
CA LEU A 145 21.41 7.83 4.64
C LEU A 145 21.79 6.74 5.66
N PHE A 146 20.90 5.76 5.86
CA PHE A 146 21.16 4.60 6.71
C PHE A 146 22.34 3.79 6.22
N ASP A 147 22.34 3.45 4.93
CA ASP A 147 23.40 2.65 4.31
C ASP A 147 24.74 3.39 4.26
N ARG A 148 24.71 4.72 4.15
CA ARG A 148 25.93 5.52 3.91
C ARG A 148 26.52 6.17 5.15
N TYR A 149 25.70 6.66 6.06
CA TYR A 149 26.12 7.53 7.17
C TYR A 149 25.70 7.03 8.55
N PHE A 150 24.80 6.04 8.64
CA PHE A 150 24.28 5.63 9.95
C PHE A 150 25.02 4.44 10.58
N GLU A 151 26.02 3.88 9.89
CA GLU A 151 26.82 2.73 10.35
C GLU A 151 25.94 1.50 10.72
N GLY A 152 24.80 1.34 10.04
CA GLY A 152 23.86 0.26 10.32
C GLY A 152 23.00 0.43 11.58
N VAL A 153 23.06 1.59 12.26
CA VAL A 153 22.31 1.84 13.51
C VAL A 153 21.31 2.98 13.35
N ARG A 154 20.02 2.69 13.58
CA ARG A 154 18.93 3.69 13.59
C ARG A 154 18.82 4.34 14.95
N VAL A 155 19.61 5.40 15.19
CA VAL A 155 19.52 6.24 16.39
C VAL A 155 18.93 7.61 16.06
N ALA A 156 18.04 8.11 16.91
CA ALA A 156 17.51 9.47 16.82
C ALA A 156 17.32 10.08 18.22
N PRO A 157 17.37 11.42 18.35
CA PRO A 157 17.80 12.36 17.31
C PRO A 157 19.29 12.23 17.01
N ARG A 158 19.67 12.46 15.75
CA ARG A 158 21.07 12.41 15.29
C ARG A 158 21.34 13.55 14.31
N HIS A 159 22.50 14.18 14.43
CA HIS A 159 22.93 15.28 13.56
C HIS A 159 24.33 15.00 13.02
N ILE A 160 24.45 14.95 11.69
CA ILE A 160 25.71 14.62 11.00
C ILE A 160 26.06 15.74 10.05
N MET A 161 27.27 16.29 10.15
CA MET A 161 27.81 17.20 9.14
C MET A 161 28.60 16.42 8.11
N VAL A 162 28.25 16.59 6.84
CA VAL A 162 28.93 16.02 5.69
C VAL A 162 29.52 17.13 4.84
N GLU A 163 30.82 17.02 4.58
CA GLU A 163 31.58 17.98 3.79
C GLU A 163 31.36 17.77 2.27
N LEU A 164 31.78 18.73 1.43
CA LEU A 164 31.57 18.72 -0.03
C LEU A 164 32.23 17.53 -0.74
N ASP A 165 33.26 16.93 -0.14
CA ASP A 165 33.91 15.71 -0.61
C ASP A 165 33.18 14.43 -0.15
N GLY A 166 32.14 14.57 0.67
CA GLY A 166 31.33 13.51 1.21
C GLY A 166 31.80 12.92 2.54
N GLN A 167 32.88 13.45 3.14
CA GLN A 167 33.38 13.01 4.44
C GLN A 167 32.54 13.53 5.60
N GLU A 168 32.35 12.70 6.63
CA GLU A 168 31.72 13.09 7.87
C GLU A 168 32.70 13.92 8.71
N THR A 169 32.27 15.11 9.15
CA THR A 169 33.06 15.98 10.04
C THR A 169 32.74 15.72 11.51
N TYR A 170 31.46 15.54 11.81
CA TYR A 170 30.99 15.11 13.11
C TYR A 170 29.69 14.33 12.97
N ASP A 171 29.42 13.53 13.99
CA ASP A 171 28.19 12.79 14.16
C ASP A 171 27.78 12.84 15.65
N VAL A 172 26.64 13.45 15.92
CA VAL A 172 26.13 13.65 17.27
C VAL A 172 24.83 12.88 17.46
N TYR A 173 24.88 11.85 18.30
CA TYR A 173 23.75 11.08 18.80
C TYR A 173 23.96 10.75 20.29
N TYR A 174 22.90 10.35 21.00
CA TYR A 174 22.91 10.16 22.47
C TYR A 174 23.41 11.37 23.27
N ALA A 175 23.24 12.58 22.73
CA ALA A 175 23.54 13.80 23.48
C ALA A 175 22.57 13.92 24.67
N TRP A 176 23.14 14.12 25.86
CA TRP A 176 22.37 14.30 27.08
C TRP A 176 21.66 15.65 27.13
N ASP A 177 22.14 16.64 26.39
CA ASP A 177 21.61 18.00 26.34
C ASP A 177 21.65 18.64 24.95
N THR A 178 20.80 19.66 24.74
CA THR A 178 20.75 20.41 23.48
C THR A 178 22.00 21.27 23.25
N ASP A 179 22.67 21.71 24.31
CA ASP A 179 23.83 22.60 24.17
C ASP A 179 25.03 21.85 23.57
N SER A 180 25.23 20.58 23.90
CA SER A 180 26.21 19.71 23.26
C SER A 180 25.96 19.59 21.76
N VAL A 181 24.70 19.38 21.35
CA VAL A 181 24.33 19.31 19.93
C VAL A 181 24.59 20.64 19.23
N PHE A 182 24.07 21.74 19.77
CA PHE A 182 24.23 23.07 19.18
C PHE A 182 25.67 23.56 19.20
N SER A 183 26.47 23.14 20.20
CA SER A 183 27.90 23.41 20.22
C SER A 183 28.64 22.67 19.11
N ALA A 184 28.29 21.41 18.82
CA ALA A 184 28.90 20.67 17.73
C ALA A 184 28.56 21.30 16.36
N ILE A 185 27.29 21.67 16.15
CA ILE A 185 26.84 22.37 14.94
C ILE A 185 27.58 23.70 14.78
N ARG A 186 27.66 24.51 15.84
CA ARG A 186 28.38 25.79 15.79
C ARG A 186 29.87 25.61 15.46
N LYS A 187 30.53 24.63 16.11
CA LYS A 187 31.95 24.34 15.88
C LYS A 187 32.22 23.84 14.47
N GLY A 188 31.35 23.00 13.91
CA GLY A 188 31.54 22.48 12.55
C GLY A 188 31.62 23.56 11.47
N ILE A 189 30.92 24.69 11.65
CA ILE A 189 31.09 25.86 10.77
C ILE A 189 32.29 26.72 11.18
N ALA A 190 32.47 26.99 12.47
CA ALA A 190 33.54 27.86 12.95
C ALA A 190 34.94 27.31 12.65
N ASP A 191 35.10 25.99 12.70
CA ASP A 191 36.38 25.30 12.51
C ASP A 191 36.67 24.97 11.03
N ARG A 192 35.77 25.37 10.12
CA ARG A 192 35.87 25.06 8.69
C ARG A 192 36.90 25.97 8.01
N GLN A 193 37.86 25.38 7.29
CA GLN A 193 39.01 26.09 6.71
C GLN A 193 38.63 27.19 5.70
N ALA A 194 37.48 27.05 5.03
CA ALA A 194 36.93 28.06 4.13
C ALA A 194 35.43 28.29 4.45
N PRO A 195 35.02 29.54 4.76
CA PRO A 195 33.61 29.85 4.93
C PRO A 195 32.89 29.70 3.57
N PRO A 196 31.62 29.27 3.57
CA PRO A 196 30.85 29.16 2.34
C PRO A 196 30.72 30.54 1.66
N PRO A 197 30.91 30.65 0.33
CA PRO A 197 30.67 31.89 -0.38
C PRO A 197 29.22 32.35 -0.23
N THR A 198 29.01 33.66 -0.07
CA THR A 198 27.66 34.24 -0.06
C THR A 198 27.09 34.21 -1.48
N VAL A 199 26.22 33.23 -1.76
CA VAL A 199 25.48 33.15 -3.04
C VAL A 199 24.12 33.85 -2.87
N VAL A 200 23.96 35.00 -3.50
CA VAL A 200 22.66 35.71 -3.56
C VAL A 200 21.83 35.12 -4.70
N ARG A 201 20.80 34.33 -4.38
CA ARG A 201 19.85 33.75 -5.35
C ARG A 201 18.59 34.60 -5.57
N GLY A 202 18.24 35.44 -4.59
CA GLY A 202 16.93 36.08 -4.44
C GLY A 202 16.49 37.03 -5.57
N ASP A 203 17.41 37.46 -6.44
CA ASP A 203 17.12 38.46 -7.48
C ASP A 203 16.81 37.85 -8.86
N ARG A 204 16.91 36.51 -9.02
CA ARG A 204 16.63 35.86 -10.31
C ARG A 204 15.13 35.97 -10.67
N PRO A 205 14.79 36.30 -11.93
CA PRO A 205 13.43 36.19 -12.45
C PRO A 205 12.85 34.79 -12.19
N ILE A 206 11.55 34.71 -11.93
CA ILE A 206 10.89 33.45 -11.53
C ILE A 206 11.06 32.32 -12.56
N VAL A 207 11.10 32.64 -13.86
CA VAL A 207 11.31 31.67 -14.94
C VAL A 207 12.72 31.09 -14.91
N GLU A 208 13.74 31.88 -14.54
CA GLU A 208 15.12 31.40 -14.43
C GLU A 208 15.31 30.47 -13.22
N ARG A 209 14.49 30.64 -12.18
CA ARG A 209 14.52 29.79 -10.98
C ARG A 209 14.11 28.35 -11.26
N VAL A 210 13.43 28.07 -12.38
CA VAL A 210 13.08 26.70 -12.80
C VAL A 210 14.32 25.81 -12.95
N ALA A 211 15.47 26.40 -13.30
CA ALA A 211 16.73 25.66 -13.42
C ALA A 211 17.40 25.33 -12.06
N SER A 212 16.88 25.87 -10.95
CA SER A 212 17.47 25.73 -9.63
C SER A 212 17.05 24.41 -8.97
N ARG A 213 18.01 23.76 -8.30
CA ARG A 213 17.75 22.60 -7.43
C ARG A 213 17.46 23.00 -5.97
N ASP A 214 17.62 24.28 -5.64
CA ASP A 214 17.34 24.77 -4.31
C ASP A 214 15.84 24.77 -4.00
N ILE A 215 15.48 24.20 -2.85
CA ILE A 215 14.09 24.12 -2.39
C ILE A 215 13.39 25.48 -2.29
N VAL A 216 14.08 26.57 -1.94
CA VAL A 216 13.47 27.90 -1.85
C VAL A 216 13.04 28.38 -3.23
N ASP A 217 13.90 28.18 -4.24
CA ASP A 217 13.60 28.52 -5.62
C ASP A 217 12.47 27.64 -6.19
N ARG A 218 12.51 26.32 -5.91
CA ARG A 218 11.46 25.39 -6.35
C ARG A 218 10.11 25.74 -5.73
N ALA A 219 10.06 26.01 -4.43
CA ALA A 219 8.83 26.44 -3.75
C ALA A 219 8.29 27.76 -4.33
N ALA A 220 9.17 28.72 -4.65
CA ALA A 220 8.76 29.96 -5.30
C ALA A 220 8.17 29.72 -6.70
N VAL A 221 8.80 28.85 -7.51
CA VAL A 221 8.33 28.47 -8.85
C VAL A 221 6.97 27.78 -8.79
N GLU A 222 6.78 26.81 -7.89
CA GLU A 222 5.51 26.11 -7.69
C GLU A 222 4.39 27.04 -7.24
N LYS A 223 4.70 27.98 -6.34
CA LYS A 223 3.75 29.01 -5.92
C LYS A 223 3.37 29.92 -7.09
N ALA A 224 4.35 30.41 -7.84
CA ALA A 224 4.12 31.25 -9.00
C ALA A 224 3.36 30.52 -10.12
N PHE A 225 3.56 29.21 -10.27
CA PHE A 225 2.77 28.39 -11.17
C PHE A 225 1.33 28.31 -10.67
N ALA A 226 1.08 28.02 -9.40
CA ALA A 226 -0.27 27.91 -8.85
C ALA A 226 -1.08 29.23 -8.98
N GLU A 227 -0.44 30.36 -8.66
CA GLU A 227 -1.07 31.70 -8.63
C GLU A 227 -1.04 32.43 -9.99
N GLY A 228 -0.20 31.97 -10.92
CA GLY A 228 0.06 32.63 -12.19
C GLY A 228 -1.06 32.56 -13.22
N ASP A 229 -1.04 33.48 -14.17
CA ASP A 229 -1.88 33.44 -15.36
C ASP A 229 -1.41 32.37 -16.36
N ALA A 230 -2.19 32.18 -17.44
CA ALA A 230 -1.87 31.17 -18.46
C ALA A 230 -0.50 31.40 -19.12
N THR A 231 -0.11 32.66 -19.33
CA THR A 231 1.16 33.04 -19.96
C THR A 231 2.36 32.66 -19.08
N LEU A 232 2.30 33.00 -17.79
CA LEU A 232 3.35 32.66 -16.84
C LEU A 232 3.45 31.13 -16.67
N LYS A 233 2.32 30.44 -16.51
CA LYS A 233 2.29 28.97 -16.41
C LYS A 233 2.94 28.31 -17.62
N GLN A 234 2.62 28.76 -18.83
CA GLN A 234 3.25 28.27 -20.05
C GLN A 234 4.77 28.54 -20.05
N ALA A 235 5.20 29.74 -19.71
CA ALA A 235 6.62 30.10 -19.65
C ALA A 235 7.41 29.23 -18.65
N LEU A 236 6.83 28.91 -17.49
CA LEU A 236 7.45 28.03 -16.50
C LEU A 236 7.58 26.59 -17.01
N LEU A 237 6.57 26.05 -17.70
CA LEU A 237 6.63 24.71 -18.28
C LEU A 237 7.61 24.61 -19.46
N GLU A 238 7.70 25.63 -20.31
CA GLU A 238 8.72 25.70 -21.35
C GLU A 238 10.13 25.79 -20.77
N ALA A 239 10.31 26.56 -19.68
CA ALA A 239 11.57 26.58 -18.95
C ALA A 239 11.89 25.20 -18.34
N ALA A 240 10.91 24.47 -17.82
CA ALA A 240 11.11 23.11 -17.30
C ALA A 240 11.61 22.15 -18.39
N LYS A 241 11.04 22.25 -19.60
CA LYS A 241 11.47 21.49 -20.78
C LYS A 241 12.92 21.83 -21.16
N LYS A 242 13.27 23.12 -21.18
CA LYS A 242 14.64 23.59 -21.49
C LYS A 242 15.66 23.15 -20.44
N HIS A 243 15.26 23.09 -19.18
CA HIS A 243 16.12 22.80 -18.04
C HIS A 243 15.91 21.38 -17.48
N ALA A 244 15.77 20.38 -18.36
CA ALA A 244 15.54 18.98 -17.98
C ALA A 244 16.52 18.45 -16.91
N ALA A 245 17.79 18.88 -16.92
CA ALA A 245 18.80 18.49 -15.93
C ALA A 245 18.49 18.94 -14.48
N SER A 246 17.65 19.96 -14.29
CA SER A 246 17.22 20.44 -12.98
C SER A 246 16.06 19.62 -12.38
N GLU A 247 15.40 18.81 -13.21
CA GLU A 247 14.29 17.93 -12.88
C GLU A 247 13.22 18.57 -11.98
N PRO A 248 12.50 19.61 -12.47
CA PRO A 248 11.48 20.32 -11.68
C PRO A 248 10.17 19.49 -11.60
N LEU A 249 10.24 18.30 -11.00
CA LEU A 249 9.18 17.29 -11.01
C LEU A 249 7.87 17.79 -10.40
N ASP A 250 7.92 18.60 -9.34
CA ASP A 250 6.72 19.09 -8.68
C ASP A 250 5.99 20.18 -9.50
N LEU A 251 6.74 21.03 -10.21
CA LEU A 251 6.17 21.94 -11.21
C LEU A 251 5.48 21.15 -12.33
N LEU A 252 6.15 20.13 -12.86
CA LEU A 252 5.57 19.26 -13.89
C LEU A 252 4.34 18.51 -13.37
N ARG A 253 4.34 18.08 -12.10
CA ARG A 253 3.20 17.43 -11.46
C ARG A 253 2.00 18.37 -11.38
N GLN A 254 2.17 19.61 -10.93
CA GLN A 254 1.10 20.62 -10.96
C GLN A 254 0.61 20.88 -12.38
N GLY A 255 1.52 20.93 -13.35
CA GLY A 255 1.20 21.08 -14.76
C GLY A 255 0.43 19.90 -15.33
N ILE A 256 0.65 18.67 -14.88
CA ILE A 256 -0.01 17.44 -15.38
C ILE A 256 -1.41 17.25 -14.80
N PHE A 257 -1.58 17.53 -13.50
CA PHE A 257 -2.83 17.33 -12.76
C PHE A 257 -3.66 18.61 -12.63
N GLY A 258 -3.26 19.67 -13.35
CA GLY A 258 -4.04 20.88 -13.50
C GLY A 258 -5.31 20.68 -14.33
N LEU A 259 -6.15 21.71 -14.36
CA LEU A 259 -7.42 21.71 -15.09
C LEU A 259 -7.27 22.13 -16.56
N ASP A 260 -6.11 22.67 -16.96
CA ASP A 260 -5.87 23.19 -18.31
C ASP A 260 -5.23 22.12 -19.21
N ALA A 261 -5.96 21.66 -20.22
CA ALA A 261 -5.50 20.61 -21.12
C ALA A 261 -4.23 20.95 -21.90
N THR A 262 -4.00 22.23 -22.22
CA THR A 262 -2.81 22.69 -22.95
C THR A 262 -1.58 22.60 -22.06
N GLN A 263 -1.69 23.09 -20.82
CA GLN A 263 -0.63 22.99 -19.82
C GLN A 263 -0.32 21.52 -19.48
N ASN A 264 -1.37 20.71 -19.34
CA ASN A 264 -1.26 19.27 -19.11
C ASN A 264 -0.42 18.58 -20.19
N ARG A 265 -0.66 18.90 -21.47
CA ARG A 265 0.11 18.35 -22.60
C ARG A 265 1.56 18.81 -22.57
N LEU A 266 1.81 20.11 -22.38
CA LEU A 266 3.16 20.66 -22.34
C LEU A 266 3.98 20.08 -21.18
N ALA A 267 3.37 19.92 -20.00
CA ALA A 267 4.01 19.31 -18.84
C ALA A 267 4.36 17.83 -19.08
N ARG A 268 3.49 17.05 -19.76
CA ARG A 268 3.80 15.67 -20.18
C ARG A 268 4.92 15.61 -21.21
N GLU A 269 4.94 16.54 -22.16
CA GLU A 269 6.02 16.63 -23.14
C GLU A 269 7.36 16.90 -22.44
N ALA A 270 7.42 17.89 -21.54
CA ALA A 270 8.60 18.20 -20.74
C ALA A 270 9.03 17.01 -19.87
N LEU A 271 8.07 16.32 -19.23
CA LEU A 271 8.33 15.12 -18.43
C LEU A 271 8.96 14.00 -19.26
N SER A 272 8.50 13.77 -20.49
CA SER A 272 9.05 12.73 -21.38
C SER A 272 10.54 12.94 -21.73
N GLY A 273 11.03 14.17 -21.59
CA GLY A 273 12.45 14.53 -21.76
C GLY A 273 13.34 14.18 -20.56
N LEU A 274 12.78 13.87 -19.39
CA LEU A 274 13.55 13.61 -18.17
C LEU A 274 14.16 12.19 -18.13
N GLY A 275 15.20 12.00 -17.31
CA GLY A 275 16.02 10.78 -17.30
C GLY A 275 16.17 10.05 -15.97
N SER A 276 15.61 10.56 -14.87
CA SER A 276 15.74 9.94 -13.55
C SER A 276 14.67 8.89 -13.23
N GLU A 277 14.98 8.03 -12.25
CA GLU A 277 14.01 7.10 -11.68
C GLU A 277 12.83 7.83 -11.01
N SER A 278 13.05 9.00 -10.41
CA SER A 278 11.98 9.83 -9.84
C SER A 278 11.01 10.33 -10.92
N ALA A 279 11.52 10.71 -12.10
CA ALA A 279 10.68 11.05 -13.24
C ALA A 279 9.83 9.86 -13.72
N ALA A 280 10.39 8.64 -13.70
CA ALA A 280 9.65 7.42 -14.07
C ALA A 280 8.42 7.20 -13.19
N VAL A 281 8.47 7.54 -11.90
CA VAL A 281 7.30 7.46 -11.00
C VAL A 281 6.20 8.42 -11.45
N LEU A 282 6.54 9.68 -11.74
CA LEU A 282 5.56 10.67 -12.21
C LEU A 282 5.00 10.32 -13.59
N MET A 283 5.81 9.71 -14.48
CA MET A 283 5.33 9.22 -15.78
C MET A 283 4.23 8.16 -15.61
N VAL A 284 4.40 7.22 -14.67
CA VAL A 284 3.37 6.22 -14.37
C VAL A 284 2.11 6.86 -13.81
N ASP A 285 2.24 7.86 -12.92
CA ASP A 285 1.09 8.60 -12.41
C ASP A 285 0.35 9.32 -13.54
N ALA A 286 1.06 9.96 -14.47
CA ALA A 286 0.48 10.63 -15.64
C ALA A 286 -0.24 9.64 -16.58
N LEU A 287 0.29 8.43 -16.74
CA LEU A 287 -0.27 7.36 -17.56
C LEU A 287 -1.52 6.69 -16.95
N ARG A 288 -1.95 7.09 -15.74
CA ARG A 288 -3.22 6.62 -15.14
C ARG A 288 -4.43 7.17 -15.88
N ALA A 289 -4.34 8.38 -16.43
CA ALA A 289 -5.39 9.00 -17.21
C ALA A 289 -5.45 8.38 -18.63
N PRO A 290 -6.63 8.31 -19.27
CA PRO A 290 -6.71 7.98 -20.69
C PRO A 290 -6.05 9.11 -21.50
N LEU A 291 -4.92 8.81 -22.14
CA LEU A 291 -4.16 9.72 -22.98
C LEU A 291 -4.24 9.29 -24.44
N GLU A 292 -4.23 10.26 -25.35
CA GLU A 292 -4.05 10.00 -26.78
C GLU A 292 -2.66 9.41 -27.05
N ALA A 293 -2.54 8.63 -28.13
CA ALA A 293 -1.29 7.96 -28.49
C ALA A 293 -0.10 8.93 -28.62
N GLN A 294 -0.34 10.14 -29.15
CA GLN A 294 0.68 11.19 -29.31
C GLN A 294 1.27 11.69 -27.98
N GLU A 295 0.54 11.58 -26.87
CA GLU A 295 1.02 11.96 -25.53
C GLU A 295 1.48 10.74 -24.74
N ARG A 296 0.85 9.58 -24.96
CA ARG A 296 1.13 8.32 -24.26
C ARG A 296 2.46 7.70 -24.68
N GLU A 297 2.73 7.61 -25.98
CA GLU A 297 3.91 6.93 -26.50
C GLU A 297 5.23 7.59 -26.08
N PRO A 298 5.38 8.93 -26.08
CA PRO A 298 6.60 9.57 -25.57
C PRO A 298 6.89 9.24 -24.10
N LEU A 299 5.87 9.16 -23.25
CA LEU A 299 6.05 8.78 -21.84
C LEU A 299 6.50 7.33 -21.68
N ILE A 300 5.93 6.40 -22.48
CA ILE A 300 6.37 4.99 -22.47
C ILE A 300 7.79 4.86 -23.00
N ALA A 301 8.14 5.55 -24.09
CA ALA A 301 9.50 5.57 -24.63
C ALA A 301 10.51 6.15 -23.62
N ALA A 302 10.11 7.16 -22.84
CA ALA A 302 10.93 7.69 -21.76
C ALA A 302 11.15 6.65 -20.65
N LEU A 303 10.11 5.90 -20.24
CA LEU A 303 10.24 4.78 -19.30
C LEU A 303 11.19 3.69 -19.83
N GLU A 304 11.13 3.36 -21.13
CA GLU A 304 12.03 2.40 -21.77
C GLU A 304 13.49 2.87 -21.74
N ARG A 305 13.72 4.15 -22.03
CA ARG A 305 15.04 4.79 -21.97
C ARG A 305 15.60 4.77 -20.54
N ILE A 306 14.82 5.18 -19.54
CA ILE A 306 15.21 5.11 -18.12
C ILE A 306 15.40 3.64 -17.68
N GLY A 307 14.61 2.73 -18.25
CA GLY A 307 14.69 1.29 -18.01
C GLY A 307 16.01 0.63 -18.38
N GLN A 308 16.87 1.32 -19.14
CA GLN A 308 18.24 0.86 -19.44
C GLN A 308 19.13 0.88 -18.19
N THR A 309 18.84 1.75 -17.23
CA THR A 309 19.62 1.90 -15.98
C THR A 309 18.81 1.64 -14.71
N SER A 310 17.47 1.71 -14.78
CA SER A 310 16.56 1.43 -13.65
C SER A 310 15.68 0.20 -13.90
N PRO A 311 15.86 -0.91 -13.17
CA PRO A 311 14.99 -2.08 -13.24
C PRO A 311 13.50 -1.75 -12.97
N ARG A 312 13.26 -0.74 -12.14
CA ARG A 312 11.94 -0.26 -11.79
C ARG A 312 11.26 0.43 -12.98
N ALA A 313 11.94 1.36 -13.64
CA ALA A 313 11.42 2.02 -14.85
C ALA A 313 11.19 1.02 -15.99
N LYS A 314 12.07 0.02 -16.13
CA LYS A 314 11.88 -1.08 -17.09
C LYS A 314 10.61 -1.88 -16.80
N THR A 315 10.34 -2.18 -15.53
CA THR A 315 9.09 -2.83 -15.12
C THR A 315 7.89 -1.98 -15.51
N TYR A 316 7.93 -0.66 -15.27
CA TYR A 316 6.85 0.25 -15.65
C TYR A 316 6.62 0.31 -17.16
N ALA A 317 7.69 0.37 -17.96
CA ALA A 317 7.59 0.29 -19.42
C ALA A 317 6.90 -1.02 -19.86
N ASN A 318 7.37 -2.16 -19.37
CA ASN A 318 6.79 -3.47 -19.68
C ASN A 318 5.31 -3.57 -19.29
N VAL A 319 4.95 -2.99 -18.14
CA VAL A 319 3.55 -2.94 -17.68
C VAL A 319 2.70 -2.14 -18.65
N GLN A 320 3.15 -0.95 -19.06
CA GLN A 320 2.39 -0.08 -19.97
C GLN A 320 2.27 -0.67 -21.38
N ARG A 321 3.32 -1.34 -21.87
CA ARG A 321 3.29 -2.09 -23.13
C ARG A 321 2.33 -3.27 -23.05
N GLY A 322 2.41 -4.08 -22.01
CA GLY A 322 1.56 -5.27 -21.84
C GLY A 322 0.08 -4.93 -21.68
N LEU A 323 -0.25 -3.81 -21.01
CA LEU A 323 -1.63 -3.34 -20.91
C LEU A 323 -2.13 -2.67 -22.19
N GLY A 324 -1.23 -2.19 -23.05
CA GLY A 324 -1.54 -1.57 -24.33
C GLY A 324 -1.71 -2.56 -25.49
N THR A 325 -1.33 -3.83 -25.31
CA THR A 325 -1.42 -4.86 -26.35
C THR A 325 -2.52 -5.88 -26.09
N ARG A 326 -2.92 -6.60 -27.15
CA ARG A 326 -3.86 -7.73 -27.04
C ARG A 326 -3.13 -8.99 -26.55
N SER A 327 -3.85 -9.87 -25.87
CA SER A 327 -3.32 -11.21 -25.60
C SER A 327 -3.12 -11.97 -26.92
N SER A 328 -1.97 -12.60 -27.09
CA SER A 328 -1.67 -13.53 -28.18
C SER A 328 -2.03 -14.97 -27.81
N ALA A 329 -2.23 -15.25 -26.52
CA ALA A 329 -2.62 -16.56 -26.01
C ALA A 329 -4.13 -16.71 -25.84
N VAL A 330 -4.87 -15.61 -25.59
CA VAL A 330 -6.30 -15.68 -25.30
C VAL A 330 -7.07 -14.81 -26.29
N ASP A 331 -7.89 -15.45 -27.15
CA ASP A 331 -8.82 -14.73 -28.02
C ASP A 331 -10.00 -14.18 -27.22
N ALA A 332 -9.83 -12.97 -26.68
CA ALA A 332 -10.83 -12.31 -25.87
C ALA A 332 -12.18 -12.12 -26.60
N ALA A 333 -12.17 -11.96 -27.93
CA ALA A 333 -13.39 -11.74 -28.70
C ALA A 333 -14.17 -13.04 -28.84
N ALA A 334 -13.51 -14.14 -29.21
CA ALA A 334 -14.13 -15.45 -29.30
C ALA A 334 -14.69 -15.92 -27.94
N TRP A 335 -13.93 -15.71 -26.86
CA TRP A 335 -14.40 -16.02 -25.50
C TRP A 335 -15.66 -15.22 -25.12
N ARG A 336 -15.67 -13.89 -25.35
CA ARG A 336 -16.84 -13.06 -25.04
C ARG A 336 -18.07 -13.48 -25.83
N ALA A 337 -17.93 -13.74 -27.13
CA ALA A 337 -19.03 -14.17 -27.98
C ALA A 337 -19.67 -15.48 -27.49
N ARG A 338 -18.86 -16.43 -27.01
CA ARG A 338 -19.39 -17.67 -26.40
C ARG A 338 -20.06 -17.41 -25.05
N LEU A 339 -19.47 -16.61 -24.18
CA LEU A 339 -20.04 -16.30 -22.87
C LEU A 339 -21.37 -15.53 -22.96
N GLU A 340 -21.57 -14.73 -24.01
CA GLU A 340 -22.80 -13.97 -24.25
C GLU A 340 -23.91 -14.82 -24.90
N SER A 341 -23.57 -15.90 -25.60
CA SER A 341 -24.53 -16.76 -26.30
C SER A 341 -24.95 -18.00 -25.52
N SER A 342 -24.24 -18.34 -24.45
CA SER A 342 -24.52 -19.52 -23.62
C SER A 342 -25.37 -19.17 -22.40
N GLU A 343 -26.46 -19.93 -22.17
CA GLU A 343 -27.14 -19.91 -20.88
C GLU A 343 -26.24 -20.52 -19.79
N PRO A 344 -26.26 -20.02 -18.54
CA PRO A 344 -25.49 -20.60 -17.46
C PRO A 344 -25.95 -22.06 -17.25
N PRO A 345 -25.06 -23.05 -17.41
CA PRO A 345 -25.49 -24.44 -17.29
C PRO A 345 -25.82 -24.79 -15.83
N GLU A 346 -26.93 -25.48 -15.61
CA GLU A 346 -27.27 -26.01 -14.29
C GLU A 346 -26.26 -27.10 -13.87
N LEU A 347 -25.57 -26.89 -12.75
CA LEU A 347 -24.52 -27.79 -12.24
C LEU A 347 -25.03 -29.23 -12.03
N VAL A 348 -26.32 -29.40 -11.70
CA VAL A 348 -26.94 -30.72 -11.51
C VAL A 348 -27.04 -31.46 -12.84
N GLN A 349 -27.47 -30.78 -13.91
CA GLN A 349 -27.56 -31.36 -15.25
C GLN A 349 -26.17 -31.75 -15.79
N GLN A 350 -25.16 -30.90 -15.56
CA GLN A 350 -23.78 -31.20 -15.94
C GLN A 350 -23.25 -32.48 -15.30
N ARG A 351 -23.63 -32.79 -14.06
CA ARG A 351 -23.20 -34.02 -13.39
C ARG A 351 -23.81 -35.26 -14.02
N TYR A 352 -25.11 -35.25 -14.31
CA TYR A 352 -25.76 -36.39 -14.95
C TYR A 352 -25.20 -36.65 -16.35
N GLU A 353 -24.98 -35.58 -17.12
CA GLU A 353 -24.34 -35.67 -18.44
C GLU A 353 -22.90 -36.20 -18.34
N ALA A 354 -22.13 -35.73 -17.36
CA ALA A 354 -20.77 -36.22 -17.11
C ALA A 354 -20.76 -37.70 -16.70
N GLN A 355 -21.70 -38.14 -15.85
CA GLN A 355 -21.81 -39.53 -15.44
C GLN A 355 -22.19 -40.45 -16.62
N ALA A 356 -23.16 -40.04 -17.44
CA ALA A 356 -23.56 -40.79 -18.63
C ALA A 356 -22.41 -40.89 -19.67
N LYS A 357 -21.68 -39.78 -19.89
CA LYS A 357 -20.48 -39.78 -20.74
C LYS A 357 -19.36 -40.64 -20.17
N PHE A 358 -19.12 -40.59 -18.86
CA PHE A 358 -18.16 -41.46 -18.18
C PHE A 358 -18.47 -42.93 -18.45
N GLU A 359 -19.71 -43.36 -18.21
CA GLU A 359 -20.14 -44.74 -18.42
C GLU A 359 -20.01 -45.17 -19.89
N SER A 360 -20.44 -44.33 -20.83
CA SER A 360 -20.34 -44.63 -22.26
C SER A 360 -18.88 -44.73 -22.74
N SER A 361 -18.01 -43.81 -22.32
CA SER A 361 -16.60 -43.83 -22.70
C SER A 361 -15.83 -44.96 -22.02
N ALA A 362 -16.16 -45.29 -20.77
CA ALA A 362 -15.60 -46.45 -20.07
C ALA A 362 -15.97 -47.77 -20.79
N GLN A 363 -17.24 -47.93 -21.19
CA GLN A 363 -17.69 -49.10 -21.95
C GLN A 363 -16.96 -49.26 -23.29
N LYS A 364 -16.69 -48.16 -24.01
CA LYS A 364 -15.92 -48.19 -25.26
C LYS A 364 -14.50 -48.69 -25.05
N LEU A 365 -13.84 -48.23 -23.98
CA LEU A 365 -12.48 -48.66 -23.63
C LEU A 365 -12.45 -50.13 -23.18
N GLU A 366 -13.44 -50.57 -22.40
CA GLU A 366 -13.61 -51.99 -22.04
C GLU A 366 -13.84 -52.88 -23.26
N ALA A 367 -14.52 -52.36 -24.29
CA ALA A 367 -14.72 -53.04 -25.57
C ALA A 367 -13.48 -53.02 -26.49
N GLY A 368 -12.32 -52.50 -26.02
CA GLY A 368 -11.07 -52.46 -26.77
C GLY A 368 -10.97 -51.31 -27.77
N VAL A 369 -11.90 -50.35 -27.75
CA VAL A 369 -11.82 -49.13 -28.58
C VAL A 369 -10.96 -48.11 -27.86
N GLU A 370 -9.65 -48.25 -27.99
CA GLU A 370 -8.66 -47.32 -27.45
C GLU A 370 -8.25 -46.28 -28.49
N ASP A 371 -9.15 -45.33 -28.77
CA ASP A 371 -8.84 -44.18 -29.62
C ASP A 371 -8.59 -42.91 -28.77
N PRO A 372 -7.73 -41.98 -29.25
CA PRO A 372 -7.38 -40.77 -28.52
C PRO A 372 -8.57 -39.89 -28.13
N GLN A 373 -9.63 -39.86 -28.94
CA GLN A 373 -10.80 -39.03 -28.68
C GLN A 373 -11.63 -39.61 -27.52
N SER A 374 -11.86 -40.93 -27.50
CA SER A 374 -12.56 -41.60 -26.40
C SER A 374 -11.83 -41.48 -25.07
N LEU A 375 -10.49 -41.50 -25.08
CA LEU A 375 -9.67 -41.27 -23.88
C LEU A 375 -9.80 -39.84 -23.34
N LEU A 376 -9.82 -38.83 -24.22
CA LEU A 376 -10.04 -37.43 -23.82
C LEU A 376 -11.47 -37.19 -23.32
N ASP A 377 -12.47 -37.82 -23.96
CA ASP A 377 -13.87 -37.76 -23.51
C ASP A 377 -14.04 -38.39 -22.11
N LEU A 378 -13.35 -39.50 -21.84
CA LEU A 378 -13.33 -40.10 -20.50
C LEU A 378 -12.63 -39.18 -19.49
N ALA A 379 -11.48 -38.61 -19.85
CA ALA A 379 -10.76 -37.68 -18.99
C ALA A 379 -11.59 -36.45 -18.63
N GLU A 380 -12.30 -35.84 -19.58
CA GLU A 380 -13.24 -34.73 -19.33
C GLU A 380 -14.36 -35.12 -18.36
N SER A 381 -14.92 -36.32 -18.55
CA SER A 381 -15.97 -36.82 -17.67
C SER A 381 -15.46 -37.02 -16.24
N CYS A 382 -14.23 -37.52 -16.08
CA CYS A 382 -13.56 -37.61 -14.78
C CYS A 382 -13.34 -36.22 -14.16
N VAL A 383 -12.87 -35.23 -14.93
CA VAL A 383 -12.71 -33.84 -14.45
C VAL A 383 -14.05 -33.27 -13.95
N ALA A 384 -15.12 -33.41 -14.72
CA ALA A 384 -16.44 -32.93 -14.35
C ALA A 384 -16.99 -33.62 -13.09
N LEU A 385 -16.82 -34.95 -12.97
CA LEU A 385 -17.21 -35.70 -11.77
C LEU A 385 -16.37 -35.32 -10.54
N ALA A 386 -15.08 -35.03 -10.72
CA ALA A 386 -14.20 -34.60 -9.65
C ALA A 386 -14.56 -33.21 -9.11
N ALA A 387 -14.99 -32.30 -9.99
CA ALA A 387 -15.36 -30.92 -9.68
C ALA A 387 -16.78 -30.77 -9.09
N ALA A 388 -17.62 -31.79 -9.20
CA ALA A 388 -19.00 -31.73 -8.72
C ALA A 388 -19.07 -31.48 -7.19
N PRO A 389 -19.95 -30.58 -6.70
CA PRO A 389 -19.97 -30.15 -5.29
C PRO A 389 -20.19 -31.28 -4.27
N ASP A 390 -20.89 -32.34 -4.66
CA ASP A 390 -21.24 -33.48 -3.81
C ASP A 390 -20.18 -34.60 -3.84
N THR A 391 -19.15 -34.49 -4.67
CA THR A 391 -18.09 -35.49 -4.76
C THR A 391 -17.16 -35.40 -3.54
N LYS A 392 -17.18 -36.46 -2.72
CA LYS A 392 -16.28 -36.59 -1.55
C LYS A 392 -14.82 -36.43 -1.97
N ARG A 393 -14.03 -35.69 -1.19
CA ARG A 393 -12.61 -35.38 -1.46
C ARG A 393 -11.75 -36.60 -1.84
N GLN A 394 -11.93 -37.73 -1.16
CA GLN A 394 -11.20 -38.97 -1.48
C GLN A 394 -11.54 -39.49 -2.88
N ARG A 395 -12.81 -39.46 -3.27
CA ARG A 395 -13.29 -39.88 -4.59
C ARG A 395 -12.90 -38.89 -5.68
N ALA A 396 -12.98 -37.58 -5.41
CA ALA A 396 -12.50 -36.55 -6.33
C ALA A 396 -11.03 -36.76 -6.69
N ARG A 397 -10.18 -37.11 -5.72
CA ARG A 397 -8.76 -37.41 -5.96
C ARG A 397 -8.54 -38.59 -6.91
N LEU A 398 -9.39 -39.61 -6.86
CA LEU A 398 -9.32 -40.73 -7.81
C LEU A 398 -9.70 -40.28 -9.21
N TYR A 399 -10.79 -39.53 -9.36
CA TYR A 399 -11.18 -38.98 -10.66
C TYR A 399 -10.11 -38.05 -11.25
N TRP A 400 -9.43 -37.23 -10.44
CA TRP A 400 -8.30 -36.43 -10.92
C TRP A 400 -7.14 -37.30 -11.42
N ARG A 401 -6.84 -38.41 -10.73
CA ARG A 401 -5.82 -39.37 -11.17
C ARG A 401 -6.24 -40.03 -12.49
N ASP A 402 -7.48 -40.50 -12.57
CA ASP A 402 -8.00 -41.14 -13.78
C ASP A 402 -7.98 -40.17 -14.98
N ALA A 403 -8.41 -38.93 -14.77
CA ALA A 403 -8.34 -37.87 -15.78
C ALA A 403 -6.90 -37.66 -16.27
N TYR A 404 -5.93 -37.60 -15.36
CA TYR A 404 -4.52 -37.47 -15.68
C TYR A 404 -4.03 -38.63 -16.55
N ASP A 405 -4.30 -39.86 -16.12
CA ASP A 405 -3.80 -41.07 -16.76
C ASP A 405 -4.41 -41.24 -18.17
N GLN A 406 -5.71 -40.99 -18.33
CA GLN A 406 -6.34 -41.09 -19.66
C GLN A 406 -5.89 -39.98 -20.62
N ALA A 407 -5.74 -38.74 -20.14
CA ALA A 407 -5.23 -37.65 -20.97
C ALA A 407 -3.77 -37.88 -21.38
N ARG A 408 -2.93 -38.46 -20.50
CA ARG A 408 -1.56 -38.87 -20.85
C ARG A 408 -1.52 -39.97 -21.89
N ARG A 409 -2.38 -40.98 -21.78
CA ARG A 409 -2.50 -42.04 -22.80
C ARG A 409 -2.93 -41.48 -24.15
N ALA A 410 -3.91 -40.58 -24.16
CA ALA A 410 -4.34 -39.92 -25.39
C ALA A 410 -3.18 -39.15 -26.06
N GLU A 411 -2.40 -38.40 -25.26
CA GLU A 411 -1.21 -37.68 -25.74
C GLU A 411 -0.15 -38.64 -26.30
N GLN A 412 0.06 -39.81 -25.70
CA GLN A 412 1.01 -40.81 -26.21
C GLN A 412 0.57 -41.41 -27.55
N LEU A 413 -0.74 -41.53 -27.80
CA LEU A 413 -1.29 -42.11 -29.02
C LEU A 413 -1.39 -41.11 -30.17
N ALA A 414 -1.82 -39.87 -29.90
CA ALA A 414 -2.09 -38.85 -30.92
C ALA A 414 -1.09 -37.68 -30.96
N GLY A 415 -0.15 -37.62 -30.01
CA GLY A 415 0.69 -36.46 -29.78
C GLY A 415 0.01 -35.38 -28.95
N GLU A 416 0.71 -34.26 -28.77
CA GLU A 416 0.24 -33.14 -27.95
C GLU A 416 -0.95 -32.44 -28.60
N SER A 417 -1.96 -32.08 -27.79
CA SER A 417 -3.08 -31.25 -28.21
C SER A 417 -3.46 -30.26 -27.12
N ALA A 418 -4.05 -29.11 -27.49
CA ALA A 418 -4.54 -28.11 -26.55
C ALA A 418 -5.53 -28.72 -25.53
N ARG A 419 -6.40 -29.62 -26.01
CA ARG A 419 -7.37 -30.35 -25.20
C ARG A 419 -6.70 -31.25 -24.15
N ALA A 420 -5.72 -32.06 -24.57
CA ALA A 420 -4.96 -32.91 -23.66
C ALA A 420 -4.20 -32.07 -22.61
N HIS A 421 -3.52 -30.99 -23.04
CA HIS A 421 -2.82 -30.08 -22.16
C HIS A 421 -3.74 -29.44 -21.11
N GLY A 422 -4.96 -29.06 -21.48
CA GLY A 422 -5.95 -28.52 -20.53
C GLY A 422 -6.32 -29.54 -19.45
N LEU A 423 -6.65 -30.76 -19.84
CA LEU A 423 -7.02 -31.83 -18.90
C LEU A 423 -5.87 -32.19 -17.97
N LEU A 424 -4.66 -32.33 -18.51
CA LEU A 424 -3.44 -32.57 -17.74
C LEU A 424 -3.16 -31.43 -16.77
N ALA A 425 -3.36 -30.17 -17.18
CA ALA A 425 -3.14 -29.02 -16.34
C ALA A 425 -4.05 -29.03 -15.10
N LEU A 426 -5.36 -29.24 -15.31
CA LEU A 426 -6.33 -29.31 -14.21
C LEU A 426 -6.03 -30.49 -13.28
N ALA A 427 -5.84 -31.68 -13.85
CA ALA A 427 -5.57 -32.87 -13.06
C ALA A 427 -4.27 -32.72 -12.24
N ALA A 428 -3.19 -32.24 -12.85
CA ALA A 428 -1.93 -31.97 -12.17
C ALA A 428 -2.11 -30.95 -11.03
N PHE A 429 -2.87 -29.86 -11.25
CA PHE A 429 -3.12 -28.85 -10.23
C PHE A 429 -3.82 -29.44 -8.99
N TYR A 430 -4.90 -30.19 -9.18
CA TYR A 430 -5.66 -30.80 -8.08
C TYR A 430 -4.95 -32.00 -7.43
N LEU A 431 -3.97 -32.60 -8.11
CA LEU A 431 -3.05 -33.60 -7.56
C LEU A 431 -1.85 -32.98 -6.82
N GLY A 432 -1.71 -31.65 -6.83
CA GLY A 432 -0.63 -30.92 -6.14
C GLY A 432 0.65 -30.74 -6.97
N GLN A 433 0.63 -31.05 -8.25
CA GLN A 433 1.76 -30.95 -9.19
C GLN A 433 1.74 -29.58 -9.90
N ARG A 434 2.02 -28.50 -9.15
CA ARG A 434 1.84 -27.12 -9.64
C ARG A 434 2.72 -26.73 -10.82
N GLU A 435 3.99 -27.14 -10.84
CA GLU A 435 4.92 -26.80 -11.93
C GLU A 435 4.44 -27.36 -13.27
N GLU A 436 4.07 -28.64 -13.28
CA GLU A 436 3.49 -29.29 -14.45
C GLU A 436 2.18 -28.63 -14.86
N ALA A 437 1.30 -28.33 -13.90
CA ALA A 437 0.03 -27.66 -14.20
C ALA A 437 0.23 -26.32 -14.92
N TYR A 438 1.21 -25.52 -14.49
CA TYR A 438 1.51 -24.22 -15.10
C TYR A 438 2.14 -24.36 -16.49
N GLU A 439 3.04 -25.33 -16.70
CA GLU A 439 3.58 -25.60 -18.02
C GLU A 439 2.45 -26.00 -18.99
N ARG A 440 1.62 -26.97 -18.57
CA ARG A 440 0.54 -27.53 -19.39
C ARG A 440 -0.52 -26.49 -19.72
N VAL A 441 -0.95 -25.67 -18.76
CA VAL A 441 -2.01 -24.67 -19.02
C VAL A 441 -1.56 -23.62 -20.04
N THR A 442 -0.28 -23.26 -20.08
CA THR A 442 0.21 -22.28 -21.08
C THR A 442 0.19 -22.81 -22.50
N LYS A 443 0.29 -24.13 -22.68
CA LYS A 443 0.14 -24.81 -23.99
C LYS A 443 -1.32 -25.06 -24.35
N ALA A 444 -2.21 -25.18 -23.35
CA ALA A 444 -3.64 -25.40 -23.57
C ALA A 444 -4.37 -24.23 -24.25
N PHE A 445 -3.88 -23.00 -24.10
CA PHE A 445 -4.54 -21.80 -24.62
C PHE A 445 -4.19 -21.46 -26.08
N THR A 446 -3.39 -22.28 -26.76
CA THR A 446 -3.17 -22.11 -28.21
C THR A 446 -4.33 -22.73 -29.01
N GLY A 447 -5.35 -21.95 -29.37
CA GLY A 447 -6.47 -22.45 -30.20
C GLY A 447 -7.86 -21.88 -29.86
N GLU A 448 -8.91 -22.48 -30.43
CA GLU A 448 -10.30 -22.09 -30.16
C GLU A 448 -10.75 -22.41 -28.72
N PRO A 449 -11.61 -21.58 -28.12
CA PRO A 449 -12.07 -21.75 -26.75
C PRO A 449 -13.16 -22.83 -26.64
N GLY A 450 -12.77 -24.10 -26.72
CA GLY A 450 -13.66 -25.23 -26.43
C GLY A 450 -14.19 -25.16 -25.00
N ALA A 451 -15.52 -25.33 -24.82
CA ALA A 451 -16.18 -25.37 -23.51
C ALA A 451 -15.97 -24.11 -22.63
N ALA A 452 -15.86 -22.93 -23.25
CA ALA A 452 -15.57 -21.65 -22.61
C ALA A 452 -16.52 -21.30 -21.45
N GLU A 453 -17.79 -21.68 -21.58
CA GLU A 453 -18.90 -21.43 -20.66
C GLU A 453 -18.96 -22.42 -19.47
N THR A 454 -18.20 -23.50 -19.54
CA THR A 454 -18.25 -24.58 -18.55
C THR A 454 -17.37 -24.28 -17.34
N TRP A 455 -17.53 -25.05 -16.26
CA TRP A 455 -16.63 -25.00 -15.13
C TRP A 455 -15.17 -25.28 -15.54
N GLN A 456 -14.95 -26.23 -16.46
CA GLN A 456 -13.61 -26.55 -16.97
C GLN A 456 -12.99 -25.35 -17.69
N GLY A 457 -13.74 -24.66 -18.54
CA GLY A 457 -13.29 -23.45 -19.24
C GLY A 457 -12.87 -22.35 -18.24
N MET A 458 -13.72 -22.09 -17.24
CA MET A 458 -13.41 -21.16 -16.15
C MET A 458 -12.15 -21.56 -15.37
N ALA A 459 -12.05 -22.83 -14.97
CA ALA A 459 -10.94 -23.33 -14.17
C ALA A 459 -9.61 -23.26 -14.92
N LEU A 460 -9.61 -23.58 -16.23
CA LEU A 460 -8.45 -23.43 -17.10
C LEU A 460 -8.02 -21.97 -17.23
N LEU A 461 -8.98 -21.06 -17.41
CA LEU A 461 -8.71 -19.63 -17.54
C LEU A 461 -8.13 -19.05 -16.23
N ALA A 462 -8.65 -19.48 -15.09
CA ALA A 462 -8.13 -19.13 -13.77
C ALA A 462 -6.70 -19.66 -13.55
N LEU A 463 -6.46 -20.92 -13.89
CA LEU A 463 -5.14 -21.54 -13.78
C LEU A 463 -4.11 -20.87 -14.72
N PHE A 464 -4.52 -20.49 -15.93
CA PHE A 464 -3.69 -19.75 -16.87
C PHE A 464 -3.32 -18.36 -16.34
N ALA A 465 -4.30 -17.63 -15.80
CA ALA A 465 -4.06 -16.34 -15.16
C ALA A 465 -3.11 -16.47 -13.97
N GLU A 466 -3.29 -17.49 -13.14
CA GLU A 466 -2.41 -17.77 -12.00
C GLU A 466 -0.98 -18.12 -12.45
N ALA A 467 -0.82 -18.95 -13.48
CA ALA A 467 0.48 -19.32 -14.03
C ALA A 467 1.24 -18.08 -14.55
N ARG A 468 0.58 -17.23 -15.36
CA ARG A 468 1.19 -15.99 -15.86
C ARG A 468 1.52 -14.99 -14.75
N ARG A 469 0.61 -14.81 -13.79
CA ARG A 469 0.85 -13.97 -12.60
C ARG A 469 2.09 -14.45 -11.84
N THR A 470 2.16 -15.74 -11.54
CA THR A 470 3.26 -16.34 -10.79
C THR A 470 4.59 -16.19 -11.52
N ALA A 471 4.59 -16.37 -12.85
CA ALA A 471 5.79 -16.18 -13.66
C ALA A 471 6.29 -14.73 -13.63
N ILE A 472 5.40 -13.73 -13.69
CA ILE A 472 5.76 -12.32 -13.54
C ILE A 472 6.29 -12.03 -12.13
N GLU A 473 5.59 -12.48 -11.08
CA GLU A 473 6.02 -12.27 -9.69
C GLU A 473 7.39 -12.91 -9.41
N GLN A 474 7.65 -14.09 -9.97
CA GLN A 474 8.95 -14.75 -9.90
C GLN A 474 10.03 -13.96 -10.64
N ALA A 475 9.76 -13.51 -11.88
CA ALA A 475 10.70 -12.70 -12.64
C ALA A 475 11.05 -11.39 -11.90
N LEU A 476 10.08 -10.72 -11.29
CA LEU A 476 10.30 -9.53 -10.48
C LEU A 476 11.17 -9.81 -9.25
N ARG A 477 10.88 -10.91 -8.53
CA ARG A 477 11.67 -11.34 -7.36
C ARG A 477 13.12 -11.65 -7.74
N GLU A 478 13.31 -12.33 -8.87
CA GLU A 478 14.62 -12.73 -9.39
C GLU A 478 15.32 -11.63 -10.20
N ARG A 479 14.68 -10.46 -10.36
CA ARG A 479 15.14 -9.34 -11.20
C ARG A 479 15.44 -9.76 -12.65
N LYS A 480 14.68 -10.72 -13.17
CA LYS A 480 14.77 -11.22 -14.54
C LYS A 480 13.81 -10.46 -15.46
N GLU A 481 14.17 -10.41 -16.73
CA GLU A 481 13.28 -9.92 -17.77
C GLU A 481 12.08 -10.83 -17.96
N TRP A 482 10.94 -10.23 -18.26
CA TRP A 482 9.72 -10.94 -18.61
C TRP A 482 9.04 -10.20 -19.77
N PRO A 483 8.43 -10.93 -20.71
CA PRO A 483 7.84 -10.34 -21.91
C PRO A 483 6.52 -9.62 -21.57
N PRO A 484 6.27 -8.41 -22.11
CA PRO A 484 5.02 -7.67 -21.90
C PRO A 484 3.76 -8.48 -22.21
N GLN A 485 3.86 -9.44 -23.14
CA GLN A 485 2.79 -10.36 -23.52
C GLN A 485 2.22 -11.15 -22.33
N TRP A 486 3.04 -11.49 -21.32
CA TRP A 486 2.54 -12.17 -20.12
C TRP A 486 1.54 -11.31 -19.34
N LEU A 487 1.72 -9.98 -19.32
CA LEU A 487 0.77 -9.08 -18.68
C LEU A 487 -0.50 -8.92 -19.52
N ALA A 488 -0.38 -8.84 -20.86
CA ALA A 488 -1.54 -8.82 -21.74
C ALA A 488 -2.41 -10.08 -21.56
N ASP A 489 -1.75 -11.24 -21.45
CA ASP A 489 -2.39 -12.55 -21.23
C ASP A 489 -3.13 -12.60 -19.89
N VAL A 490 -2.47 -12.28 -18.77
CA VAL A 490 -3.09 -12.34 -17.45
C VAL A 490 -4.20 -11.31 -17.29
N ASN A 491 -4.02 -10.10 -17.83
CA ASN A 491 -5.05 -9.05 -17.79
C ASN A 491 -6.29 -9.45 -18.59
N THR A 492 -6.08 -10.07 -19.76
CA THR A 492 -7.17 -10.59 -20.59
C THR A 492 -7.90 -11.72 -19.89
N ALA A 493 -7.17 -12.68 -19.31
CA ALA A 493 -7.74 -13.83 -18.63
C ALA A 493 -8.58 -13.41 -17.41
N TYR A 494 -8.08 -12.53 -16.54
CA TYR A 494 -8.88 -12.02 -15.44
C TYR A 494 -10.06 -11.16 -15.90
N GLY A 495 -9.91 -10.36 -16.95
CA GLY A 495 -11.01 -9.59 -17.53
C GLY A 495 -12.15 -10.48 -18.06
N LEU A 496 -11.82 -11.67 -18.58
CA LEU A 496 -12.79 -12.69 -18.95
C LEU A 496 -13.39 -13.39 -17.73
N LEU A 497 -12.61 -13.75 -16.71
CA LEU A 497 -13.12 -14.32 -15.45
C LEU A 497 -14.11 -13.40 -14.75
N ALA A 498 -13.85 -12.09 -14.77
CA ALA A 498 -14.76 -11.07 -14.24
C ALA A 498 -16.13 -11.05 -14.93
N ARG A 499 -16.24 -11.61 -16.16
CA ARG A 499 -17.50 -11.74 -16.92
C ARG A 499 -18.05 -13.16 -16.98
N HIS A 500 -17.19 -14.16 -16.81
CA HIS A 500 -17.54 -15.58 -16.90
C HIS A 500 -18.61 -15.95 -15.87
N PRO A 501 -19.74 -16.61 -16.18
CA PRO A 501 -20.83 -16.91 -15.24
C PRO A 501 -20.39 -17.56 -13.92
N LEU A 502 -19.44 -18.50 -14.00
CA LEU A 502 -18.84 -19.19 -12.84
C LEU A 502 -17.60 -18.50 -12.23
N GLY A 503 -17.22 -17.32 -12.72
CA GLY A 503 -16.15 -16.50 -12.14
C GLY A 503 -16.54 -15.94 -10.77
N THR A 504 -15.55 -15.64 -9.95
CA THR A 504 -15.74 -15.28 -8.52
C THR A 504 -15.21 -13.89 -8.21
N ALA A 505 -15.76 -13.25 -7.17
CA ALA A 505 -15.26 -11.98 -6.67
C ALA A 505 -13.78 -12.06 -6.22
N GLN A 506 -13.36 -13.20 -5.65
CA GLN A 506 -11.98 -13.42 -5.26
C GLN A 506 -11.00 -13.38 -6.44
N GLN A 507 -11.37 -13.89 -7.62
CA GLN A 507 -10.54 -13.77 -8.82
C GLN A 507 -10.41 -12.30 -9.27
N VAL A 508 -11.48 -11.51 -9.15
CA VAL A 508 -11.43 -10.08 -9.46
C VAL A 508 -10.55 -9.33 -8.46
N ALA A 509 -10.66 -9.63 -7.15
CA ALA A 509 -9.79 -9.05 -6.13
C ALA A 509 -8.31 -9.38 -6.39
N GLN A 510 -7.99 -10.62 -6.74
CA GLN A 510 -6.64 -11.04 -7.11
C GLN A 510 -6.09 -10.25 -8.32
N HIS A 511 -6.94 -9.95 -9.31
CA HIS A 511 -6.57 -9.13 -10.47
C HIS A 511 -6.28 -7.69 -10.07
N VAL A 512 -7.16 -7.08 -9.29
CA VAL A 512 -7.01 -5.71 -8.76
C VAL A 512 -5.71 -5.59 -7.97
N ASP A 513 -5.49 -6.48 -7.00
CA ASP A 513 -4.28 -6.47 -6.17
C ASP A 513 -3.01 -6.65 -7.00
N PHE A 514 -3.05 -7.54 -8.00
CA PHE A 514 -1.93 -7.74 -8.92
C PHE A 514 -1.60 -6.49 -9.73
N LEU A 515 -2.61 -5.81 -10.29
CA LEU A 515 -2.42 -4.57 -11.03
C LEU A 515 -1.90 -3.44 -10.11
N LEU A 516 -2.40 -3.34 -8.88
CA LEU A 516 -1.92 -2.35 -7.90
C LEU A 516 -0.45 -2.58 -7.52
N LYS A 517 -0.02 -3.84 -7.31
CA LYS A 517 1.40 -4.19 -7.09
C LYS A 517 2.28 -3.71 -8.25
N LEU A 518 1.78 -3.76 -9.48
CA LEU A 518 2.46 -3.28 -10.69
C LEU A 518 2.32 -1.77 -10.95
N ARG A 519 1.70 -1.01 -10.02
CA ARG A 519 1.37 0.42 -10.17
C ARG A 519 0.45 0.74 -11.35
N ALA A 520 -0.32 -0.23 -11.83
CA ALA A 520 -1.33 -0.07 -12.88
C ALA A 520 -2.70 0.37 -12.30
N ALA A 521 -2.73 1.50 -11.59
CA ALA A 521 -3.91 1.93 -10.85
C ALA A 521 -5.16 2.15 -11.72
N GLY A 522 -5.03 2.76 -12.91
CA GLY A 522 -6.17 2.98 -13.82
C GLY A 522 -6.86 1.67 -14.23
N PRO A 523 -6.13 0.68 -14.79
CA PRO A 523 -6.68 -0.65 -15.05
C PRO A 523 -7.21 -1.38 -13.81
N ALA A 524 -6.56 -1.21 -12.65
CA ALA A 524 -7.05 -1.79 -11.40
C ALA A 524 -8.41 -1.22 -11.00
N ASP A 525 -8.60 0.10 -11.14
CA ASP A 525 -9.87 0.78 -10.86
C ASP A 525 -10.96 0.29 -11.81
N GLN A 526 -10.65 0.09 -13.10
CA GLN A 526 -11.60 -0.47 -14.07
C GLN A 526 -12.02 -1.91 -13.72
N ALA A 527 -11.06 -2.76 -13.33
CA ALA A 527 -11.34 -4.12 -12.89
C ALA A 527 -12.17 -4.14 -11.60
N LEU A 528 -11.88 -3.24 -10.66
CA LEU A 528 -12.62 -3.09 -9.42
C LEU A 528 -14.07 -2.65 -9.66
N GLU A 529 -14.30 -1.64 -10.53
CA GLU A 529 -15.66 -1.20 -10.86
C GLU A 529 -16.46 -2.29 -11.56
N LEU A 530 -15.84 -3.05 -12.47
CA LEU A 530 -16.48 -4.21 -13.10
C LEU A 530 -16.86 -5.25 -12.05
N GLY A 531 -15.94 -5.54 -11.12
CA GLY A 531 -16.16 -6.45 -10.01
C GLY A 531 -17.31 -6.03 -9.10
N LEU A 532 -17.32 -4.78 -8.64
CA LEU A 532 -18.34 -4.25 -7.73
C LEU A 532 -19.74 -4.24 -8.36
N ARG A 533 -19.83 -3.98 -9.67
CA ARG A 533 -21.12 -4.06 -10.38
C ARG A 533 -21.66 -5.49 -10.41
N ARG A 534 -20.78 -6.47 -10.55
CA ARG A 534 -21.17 -7.89 -10.65
C ARG A 534 -21.37 -8.55 -9.29
N PHE A 535 -20.52 -8.20 -8.32
CA PHE A 535 -20.49 -8.77 -6.98
C PHE A 535 -20.66 -7.67 -5.93
N PRO A 536 -21.83 -7.01 -5.86
CA PRO A 536 -22.05 -5.87 -4.96
C PRO A 536 -22.01 -6.22 -3.47
N ALA A 537 -22.00 -7.52 -3.13
CA ALA A 537 -21.89 -8.03 -1.77
C ALA A 537 -20.49 -8.58 -1.41
N ALA A 538 -19.51 -8.44 -2.31
CA ALA A 538 -18.18 -8.99 -2.09
C ALA A 538 -17.34 -8.13 -1.14
N TRP A 539 -17.04 -8.68 0.03
CA TRP A 539 -16.26 -8.01 1.06
C TRP A 539 -14.88 -7.57 0.57
N GLU A 540 -14.17 -8.44 -0.13
CA GLU A 540 -12.82 -8.20 -0.65
C GLU A 540 -12.77 -7.04 -1.62
N LEU A 541 -13.78 -6.87 -2.49
CA LEU A 541 -13.84 -5.76 -3.44
C LEU A 541 -14.14 -4.45 -2.73
N HIS A 542 -15.04 -4.46 -1.75
CA HIS A 542 -15.29 -3.29 -0.91
C HIS A 542 -14.09 -2.91 -0.04
N ALA A 543 -13.30 -3.89 0.41
CA ALA A 543 -12.03 -3.65 1.08
C ALA A 543 -11.02 -2.97 0.15
N SER A 544 -10.86 -3.44 -1.10
CA SER A 544 -10.03 -2.78 -2.11
C SER A 544 -10.51 -1.36 -2.41
N LEU A 545 -11.83 -1.14 -2.54
CA LEU A 545 -12.40 0.21 -2.73
C LEU A 545 -12.07 1.14 -1.56
N ARG A 546 -12.29 0.71 -0.32
CA ARG A 546 -11.95 1.53 0.86
C ARG A 546 -10.47 1.85 0.92
N GLY A 547 -9.61 0.85 0.71
CA GLY A 547 -8.15 1.05 0.66
C GLY A 547 -7.75 2.07 -0.41
N ARG A 548 -8.37 2.00 -1.58
CA ARG A 548 -8.16 2.94 -2.69
C ARG A 548 -8.60 4.35 -2.34
N LEU A 549 -9.80 4.51 -1.77
CA LEU A 549 -10.34 5.81 -1.37
C LEU A 549 -9.50 6.45 -0.26
N LEU A 550 -9.07 5.67 0.73
CA LEU A 550 -8.18 6.13 1.78
C LEU A 550 -6.83 6.59 1.22
N TYR A 551 -6.29 5.88 0.23
CA TYR A 551 -5.03 6.26 -0.42
C TYR A 551 -5.19 7.52 -1.27
N ASP A 552 -6.19 7.57 -2.15
CA ASP A 552 -6.35 8.66 -3.11
C ASP A 552 -6.93 9.92 -2.48
N ARG A 553 -7.96 9.79 -1.63
CA ARG A 553 -8.79 10.90 -1.12
C ARG A 553 -8.76 11.05 0.41
N GLY A 554 -8.02 10.18 1.11
CA GLY A 554 -8.03 10.13 2.56
C GLY A 554 -9.38 9.71 3.15
N VAL A 555 -9.52 9.88 4.47
CA VAL A 555 -10.77 9.55 5.18
C VAL A 555 -11.97 10.35 4.68
N ALA A 556 -11.74 11.60 4.24
CA ALA A 556 -12.80 12.48 3.73
C ALA A 556 -13.45 11.96 2.45
N GLY A 557 -12.79 11.09 1.68
CA GLY A 557 -13.35 10.49 0.47
C GLY A 557 -14.22 9.26 0.68
N LEU A 558 -14.22 8.65 1.87
CA LEU A 558 -14.95 7.40 2.13
C LEU A 558 -16.46 7.59 2.11
N GLU A 559 -17.01 8.39 3.03
CA GLU A 559 -18.45 8.56 3.17
C GLU A 559 -19.11 9.13 1.90
N PRO A 560 -18.56 10.16 1.22
CA PRO A 560 -19.15 10.70 0.00
C PRO A 560 -19.26 9.68 -1.14
N GLU A 561 -18.25 8.82 -1.33
CA GLU A 561 -18.27 7.82 -2.39
C GLU A 561 -19.32 6.72 -2.12
N TYR A 562 -19.43 6.27 -0.87
CA TYR A 562 -20.47 5.30 -0.49
C TYR A 562 -21.87 5.90 -0.54
N ALA A 563 -22.04 7.16 -0.14
CA ALA A 563 -23.31 7.87 -0.26
C ALA A 563 -23.75 7.97 -1.74
N ARG A 564 -22.84 8.36 -2.64
CA ARG A 564 -23.08 8.42 -4.09
C ARG A 564 -23.51 7.07 -4.66
N ARG A 565 -22.86 5.97 -4.24
CA ARG A 565 -23.22 4.61 -4.68
C ARG A 565 -24.57 4.17 -4.14
N LEU A 566 -24.84 4.45 -2.87
CA LEU A 566 -26.11 4.11 -2.23
C LEU A 566 -27.28 4.89 -2.84
N GLU A 567 -27.06 6.15 -3.23
CA GLU A 567 -28.05 6.94 -3.97
C GLU A 567 -28.33 6.36 -5.36
N ALA A 568 -27.28 5.95 -6.08
CA ALA A 568 -27.42 5.32 -7.39
C ALA A 568 -28.09 3.94 -7.33
N GLN A 569 -27.86 3.18 -6.26
CA GLN A 569 -28.41 1.83 -6.07
C GLN A 569 -28.74 1.57 -4.59
N PRO A 570 -29.97 1.86 -4.13
CA PRO A 570 -30.35 1.79 -2.72
C PRO A 570 -30.64 0.35 -2.26
N THR A 571 -29.60 -0.47 -2.09
CA THR A 571 -29.71 -1.84 -1.58
C THR A 571 -29.30 -1.94 -0.10
N GLY A 572 -29.80 -2.94 0.61
CA GLY A 572 -29.40 -3.23 1.99
C GLY A 572 -27.89 -3.46 2.11
N THR A 573 -27.32 -4.22 1.18
CA THR A 573 -25.87 -4.48 1.10
C THR A 573 -25.04 -3.20 0.97
N LEU A 574 -25.41 -2.28 0.07
CA LEU A 574 -24.67 -1.02 -0.08
C LEU A 574 -24.88 -0.10 1.13
N ALA A 575 -26.06 -0.11 1.76
CA ALA A 575 -26.30 0.63 2.99
C ALA A 575 -25.41 0.09 4.13
N TRP A 576 -25.23 -1.23 4.20
CA TRP A 576 -24.33 -1.87 5.16
C TRP A 576 -22.87 -1.45 4.93
N TYR A 577 -22.38 -1.46 3.69
CA TYR A 577 -21.01 -1.00 3.42
C TYR A 577 -20.82 0.50 3.63
N ALA A 578 -21.85 1.32 3.38
CA ALA A 578 -21.83 2.74 3.71
C ALA A 578 -21.72 2.95 5.23
N ALA A 579 -22.49 2.18 6.02
CA ALA A 579 -22.39 2.18 7.48
C ALA A 579 -20.98 1.81 7.96
N TYR A 580 -20.40 0.76 7.38
CA TYR A 580 -19.03 0.34 7.68
C TYR A 580 -18.00 1.42 7.31
N ALA A 581 -18.19 2.13 6.20
CA ALA A 581 -17.33 3.24 5.83
C ALA A 581 -17.40 4.40 6.85
N SER A 582 -18.59 4.74 7.35
CA SER A 582 -18.76 5.72 8.44
C SER A 582 -18.09 5.26 9.75
N LEU A 583 -18.17 3.96 10.07
CA LEU A 583 -17.47 3.37 11.23
C LEU A 583 -15.94 3.57 11.12
N VAL A 584 -15.36 3.24 9.96
CA VAL A 584 -13.93 3.46 9.69
C VAL A 584 -13.58 4.94 9.77
N THR A 585 -14.42 5.83 9.22
CA THR A 585 -14.22 7.28 9.33
C THR A 585 -14.15 7.72 10.78
N ALA A 586 -15.05 7.24 11.64
CA ALA A 586 -15.06 7.57 13.06
C ALA A 586 -13.76 7.17 13.76
N GLU A 587 -13.24 5.97 13.49
CA GLU A 587 -11.97 5.50 14.05
C GLU A 587 -10.76 6.34 13.60
N TYR A 588 -10.74 6.78 12.34
CA TYR A 588 -9.71 7.71 11.88
C TYR A 588 -9.80 9.06 12.60
N ARG A 589 -11.00 9.61 12.82
CA ARG A 589 -11.19 10.84 13.60
C ARG A 589 -10.78 10.70 15.04
N ARG A 590 -10.98 9.53 15.65
CA ARG A 590 -10.43 9.21 16.99
C ARG A 590 -8.91 9.26 17.02
N ARG A 591 -8.23 8.69 16.01
CA ARG A 591 -6.75 8.76 15.90
C ARG A 591 -6.27 10.20 15.73
N GLU A 592 -7.03 11.02 15.02
CA GLU A 592 -6.77 12.46 14.84
C GLU A 592 -7.12 13.32 16.07
N LYS A 593 -7.62 12.71 17.16
CA LYS A 593 -8.10 13.40 18.37
C LYS A 593 -9.22 14.42 18.09
N ASP A 594 -10.11 14.10 17.15
CA ASP A 594 -11.31 14.87 16.81
C ASP A 594 -12.57 14.11 17.27
N PRO A 595 -12.90 14.13 18.58
CA PRO A 595 -13.99 13.33 19.15
C PRO A 595 -15.37 13.78 18.66
N ALA A 596 -15.53 15.06 18.32
CA ALA A 596 -16.80 15.60 17.81
C ALA A 596 -17.15 14.96 16.47
N ARG A 597 -16.23 15.00 15.50
CA ARG A 597 -16.46 14.38 14.19
C ARG A 597 -16.49 12.86 14.25
N ALA A 598 -15.78 12.26 15.21
CA ALA A 598 -15.87 10.82 15.45
C ALA A 598 -17.29 10.42 15.87
N ARG A 599 -17.90 11.14 16.81
CA ARG A 599 -19.28 10.90 17.27
C ARG A 599 -20.28 11.04 16.13
N GLU A 600 -20.22 12.13 15.36
CA GLU A 600 -21.11 12.31 14.20
C GLU A 600 -21.01 11.15 13.19
N ALA A 601 -19.82 10.58 13.00
CA ALA A 601 -19.59 9.46 12.10
C ALA A 601 -20.15 8.13 12.67
N TYR A 602 -20.06 7.89 13.99
CA TYR A 602 -20.71 6.74 14.62
C TYR A 602 -22.24 6.82 14.55
N GLU A 603 -22.83 7.99 14.80
CA GLU A 603 -24.28 8.22 14.68
C GLU A 603 -24.78 7.95 13.24
N ARG A 604 -24.01 8.39 12.23
CA ARG A 604 -24.29 8.06 10.83
C ARG A 604 -24.20 6.56 10.56
N ALA A 605 -23.16 5.89 11.08
CA ALA A 605 -23.02 4.44 10.95
C ALA A 605 -24.23 3.69 11.54
N LEU A 606 -24.68 4.05 12.74
CA LEU A 606 -25.85 3.47 13.39
C LEU A 606 -27.12 3.63 12.53
N SER A 607 -27.34 4.85 12.00
CA SER A 607 -28.48 5.14 11.13
C SER A 607 -28.44 4.31 9.83
N LEU A 608 -27.25 4.12 9.25
CA LEU A 608 -27.07 3.33 8.03
C LEU A 608 -27.21 1.83 8.28
N TYR A 609 -26.77 1.28 9.41
CA TYR A 609 -27.01 -0.13 9.78
C TYR A 609 -28.51 -0.41 9.99
N ALA A 610 -29.24 0.52 10.62
CA ALA A 610 -30.69 0.43 10.74
C ALA A 610 -31.35 0.43 9.36
N ARG A 611 -30.93 1.32 8.46
CA ARG A 611 -31.41 1.35 7.06
C ARG A 611 -31.07 0.07 6.30
N ALA A 612 -29.87 -0.48 6.48
CA ALA A 612 -29.47 -1.73 5.84
C ALA A 612 -30.41 -2.88 6.22
N THR A 613 -30.75 -2.99 7.50
CA THR A 613 -31.70 -3.99 8.01
C THR A 613 -33.12 -3.77 7.50
N GLN A 614 -33.56 -2.51 7.37
CA GLN A 614 -34.87 -2.19 6.79
C GLN A 614 -34.98 -2.56 5.31
N LEU A 615 -33.90 -2.40 4.56
CA LEU A 615 -33.85 -2.75 3.13
C LEU A 615 -33.66 -4.25 2.91
N ASP A 616 -32.94 -4.93 3.82
CA ASP A 616 -32.67 -6.37 3.77
C ASP A 616 -32.52 -6.93 5.19
N GLU A 617 -33.58 -7.58 5.66
CA GLU A 617 -33.67 -8.18 6.99
C GLU A 617 -32.58 -9.23 7.24
N THR A 618 -32.06 -9.89 6.19
CA THR A 618 -31.00 -10.91 6.33
C THR A 618 -29.69 -10.32 6.86
N LEU A 619 -29.52 -9.00 6.75
CA LEU A 619 -28.37 -8.27 7.25
C LEU A 619 -28.48 -7.89 8.73
N ARG A 620 -29.59 -8.18 9.42
CA ARG A 620 -29.79 -7.81 10.83
C ARG A 620 -28.65 -8.27 11.72
N GLU A 621 -28.29 -9.55 11.64
CA GLU A 621 -27.26 -10.15 12.50
C GLU A 621 -25.90 -9.42 12.41
N THR A 622 -25.46 -9.13 11.19
CA THR A 622 -24.19 -8.41 10.96
C THR A 622 -24.33 -6.91 11.27
N SER A 623 -25.46 -6.30 10.94
CA SER A 623 -25.73 -4.88 11.24
C SER A 623 -25.75 -4.62 12.75
N ASP A 624 -26.37 -5.52 13.53
CA ASP A 624 -26.45 -5.42 14.98
C ASP A 624 -25.08 -5.59 15.64
N HIS A 625 -24.24 -6.48 15.10
CA HIS A 625 -22.86 -6.62 15.55
C HIS A 625 -22.07 -5.32 15.42
N TYR A 626 -22.03 -4.71 14.22
CA TYR A 626 -21.25 -3.50 14.02
C TYR A 626 -21.92 -2.24 14.63
N ALA A 627 -23.24 -2.22 14.76
CA ALA A 627 -23.94 -1.18 15.53
C ALA A 627 -23.57 -1.26 17.03
N ALA A 628 -23.48 -2.47 17.60
CA ALA A 628 -22.99 -2.64 18.97
C ALA A 628 -21.55 -2.14 19.13
N MET A 629 -20.68 -2.40 18.14
CA MET A 629 -19.32 -1.86 18.12
C MET A 629 -19.27 -0.33 18.06
N ALA A 630 -20.12 0.31 17.24
CA ALA A 630 -20.24 1.77 17.19
C ALA A 630 -20.67 2.37 18.55
N LEU A 631 -21.68 1.78 19.21
CA LEU A 631 -22.13 2.20 20.54
C LEU A 631 -21.02 2.09 21.59
N ALA A 632 -20.26 1.01 21.57
CA ALA A 632 -19.13 0.83 22.49
C ALA A 632 -18.00 1.85 22.25
N ALA A 633 -17.77 2.22 20.98
CA ALA A 633 -16.79 3.24 20.65
C ALA A 633 -17.24 4.66 21.05
N GLU A 634 -18.54 4.98 20.93
CA GLU A 634 -19.10 6.20 21.51
C GLU A 634 -19.00 6.21 23.04
N ALA A 635 -19.23 5.07 23.70
CA ALA A 635 -19.02 4.95 25.14
C ALA A 635 -17.58 5.25 25.54
N ARG A 636 -16.61 4.82 24.71
CA ARG A 636 -15.20 5.13 24.92
C ARG A 636 -14.91 6.63 24.77
N LEU A 637 -15.51 7.30 23.79
CA LEU A 637 -15.42 8.77 23.66
C LEU A 637 -16.02 9.49 24.88
N ALA A 638 -17.20 9.04 25.35
CA ALA A 638 -17.83 9.59 26.55
C ALA A 638 -16.95 9.39 27.80
N LEU A 639 -16.34 8.21 27.96
CA LEU A 639 -15.38 7.94 29.02
C LEU A 639 -14.16 8.88 28.95
N GLU A 640 -13.60 9.09 27.76
CA GLU A 640 -12.46 10.00 27.54
C GLU A 640 -12.83 11.46 27.83
N ALA A 641 -14.09 11.85 27.63
CA ALA A 641 -14.66 13.15 27.98
C ALA A 641 -15.12 13.25 29.46
N ASN A 642 -14.93 12.20 30.26
CA ASN A 642 -15.40 12.10 31.65
C ASN A 642 -16.94 12.17 31.81
N GLU A 643 -17.68 11.83 30.76
CA GLU A 643 -19.15 11.71 30.72
C GLU A 643 -19.58 10.32 31.20
N LEU A 644 -19.29 9.99 32.46
CA LEU A 644 -19.35 8.60 32.97
C LEU A 644 -20.73 7.95 32.87
N ALA A 645 -21.81 8.69 33.11
CA ALA A 645 -23.18 8.16 33.00
C ALA A 645 -23.52 7.77 31.56
N THR A 646 -23.24 8.66 30.60
CA THR A 646 -23.40 8.41 29.16
C THR A 646 -22.58 7.21 28.72
N ALA A 647 -21.35 7.07 29.20
CA ALA A 647 -20.50 5.93 28.90
C ALA A 647 -21.10 4.59 29.37
N VAL A 648 -21.74 4.58 30.56
CA VAL A 648 -22.46 3.38 31.04
C VAL A 648 -23.65 3.07 30.14
N GLU A 649 -24.50 4.05 29.85
CA GLU A 649 -25.69 3.86 29.02
C GLU A 649 -25.36 3.30 27.63
N LEU A 650 -24.34 3.85 26.97
CA LEU A 650 -23.90 3.41 25.65
C LEU A 650 -23.31 1.98 25.67
N LEU A 651 -22.57 1.59 26.72
CA LEU A 651 -22.08 0.21 26.88
C LEU A 651 -23.22 -0.77 27.12
N LEU A 652 -24.19 -0.42 27.95
CA LEU A 652 -25.38 -1.26 28.16
C LEU A 652 -26.16 -1.43 26.86
N ALA A 653 -26.33 -0.36 26.07
CA ALA A 653 -26.95 -0.42 24.76
C ALA A 653 -26.16 -1.30 23.78
N SER A 654 -24.82 -1.24 23.80
CA SER A 654 -23.95 -2.11 23.01
C SER A 654 -24.16 -3.59 23.35
N PHE A 655 -24.08 -3.96 24.63
CA PHE A 655 -24.28 -5.35 25.08
C PHE A 655 -25.69 -5.86 24.78
N ALA A 656 -26.71 -5.03 24.97
CA ALA A 656 -28.09 -5.37 24.66
C ALA A 656 -28.32 -5.53 23.14
N ARG A 657 -27.60 -4.78 22.31
CA ARG A 657 -27.73 -4.86 20.84
C ARG A 657 -27.12 -6.16 20.30
N LYS A 658 -25.91 -6.51 20.74
CA LYS A 658 -25.26 -7.77 20.35
C LYS A 658 -24.22 -8.20 21.39
N GLU A 659 -24.60 -9.18 22.22
CA GLU A 659 -23.74 -9.72 23.28
C GLU A 659 -22.36 -10.18 22.75
N THR A 660 -22.34 -10.93 21.64
CA THR A 660 -21.09 -11.49 21.09
C THR A 660 -20.11 -10.45 20.56
N ALA A 661 -20.54 -9.19 20.37
CA ALA A 661 -19.65 -8.09 20.01
C ALA A 661 -18.81 -7.61 21.20
N ALA A 662 -19.16 -7.97 22.45
CA ALA A 662 -18.50 -7.48 23.65
C ALA A 662 -16.98 -7.77 23.70
N ALA A 663 -16.56 -8.88 23.10
CA ALA A 663 -15.15 -9.30 23.01
C ALA A 663 -14.49 -8.94 21.67
N SER A 664 -15.23 -8.38 20.70
CA SER A 664 -14.67 -7.99 19.40
C SER A 664 -13.87 -6.71 19.54
N GLU A 665 -12.74 -6.66 18.85
CA GLU A 665 -11.85 -5.51 18.82
C GLU A 665 -12.24 -4.55 17.68
N ASP A 666 -12.24 -3.26 17.96
CA ASP A 666 -12.38 -2.21 16.94
C ASP A 666 -11.06 -2.03 16.15
N GLY A 667 -11.05 -1.13 15.16
CA GLY A 667 -9.83 -0.83 14.40
C GLY A 667 -8.71 -0.16 15.22
N LEU A 668 -8.90 0.07 16.51
CA LEU A 668 -7.89 0.54 17.47
C LEU A 668 -7.45 -0.56 18.45
N ASN A 669 -7.87 -1.81 18.21
CA ASN A 669 -7.65 -2.96 19.10
C ASN A 669 -8.24 -2.74 20.50
N ILE A 670 -9.39 -2.08 20.59
CA ILE A 670 -10.12 -1.87 21.84
C ILE A 670 -11.46 -2.61 21.75
N SER A 671 -11.72 -3.50 22.70
CA SER A 671 -13.03 -4.16 22.80
C SER A 671 -14.01 -3.40 23.72
N PRO A 672 -15.32 -3.61 23.56
CA PRO A 672 -16.31 -3.10 24.51
C PRO A 672 -16.03 -3.50 25.96
N VAL A 673 -15.59 -4.75 26.20
CA VAL A 673 -15.20 -5.23 27.53
C VAL A 673 -13.97 -4.48 28.08
N MET A 674 -12.97 -4.17 27.26
CA MET A 674 -11.82 -3.36 27.69
C MET A 674 -12.25 -1.94 28.10
N THR A 675 -13.18 -1.35 27.34
CA THR A 675 -13.77 -0.04 27.68
C THR A 675 -14.57 -0.12 28.98
N ALA A 676 -15.40 -1.15 29.16
CA ALA A 676 -16.15 -1.39 30.40
C ALA A 676 -15.25 -1.58 31.62
N LYS A 677 -14.14 -2.33 31.50
CA LYS A 677 -13.16 -2.52 32.59
C LYS A 677 -12.51 -1.18 33.00
N THR A 678 -12.13 -0.36 32.02
CA THR A 678 -11.59 0.99 32.28
C THR A 678 -12.63 1.90 32.94
N LEU A 679 -13.87 1.90 32.43
CA LEU A 679 -14.97 2.69 32.97
C LEU A 679 -15.30 2.27 34.42
N ARG A 680 -15.28 0.97 34.71
CA ARG A 680 -15.48 0.44 36.07
C ARG A 680 -14.50 1.03 37.08
N ALA A 681 -13.21 1.09 36.72
CA ALA A 681 -12.19 1.70 37.57
C ALA A 681 -12.49 3.19 37.81
N ARG A 682 -12.83 3.94 36.76
CA ARG A 682 -13.18 5.37 36.87
C ARG A 682 -14.43 5.63 37.71
N LEU A 683 -15.46 4.81 37.58
CA LEU A 683 -16.69 4.91 38.39
C LEU A 683 -16.42 4.67 39.87
N ALA A 684 -15.55 3.70 40.19
CA ALA A 684 -15.14 3.42 41.56
C ALA A 684 -14.34 4.59 42.16
N GLU A 685 -13.39 5.15 41.41
CA GLU A 685 -12.64 6.35 41.79
C GLU A 685 -13.56 7.55 42.04
N ALA A 686 -14.55 7.75 41.16
CA ALA A 686 -15.54 8.83 41.28
C ALA A 686 -16.67 8.55 42.30
N GLN A 687 -16.62 7.40 43.00
CA GLN A 687 -17.63 6.96 43.99
C GLN A 687 -19.07 6.88 43.45
N GLN A 688 -19.23 6.63 42.14
CA GLN A 688 -20.52 6.52 41.47
C GLN A 688 -21.10 5.09 41.61
N GLN A 689 -21.47 4.70 42.83
CA GLN A 689 -21.82 3.32 43.18
C GLN A 689 -23.01 2.74 42.39
N GLU A 690 -24.03 3.55 42.11
CA GLU A 690 -25.20 3.10 41.35
C GLU A 690 -24.83 2.74 39.90
N LEU A 691 -24.07 3.60 39.24
CA LEU A 691 -23.58 3.37 37.88
C LEU A 691 -22.61 2.19 37.82
N LEU A 692 -21.74 2.06 38.83
CA LEU A 692 -20.83 0.92 38.98
C LEU A 692 -21.59 -0.40 39.09
N ALA A 693 -22.64 -0.45 39.93
CA ALA A 693 -23.47 -1.64 40.09
C ALA A 693 -24.21 -1.99 38.79
N LYS A 694 -24.74 -0.99 38.06
CA LYS A 694 -25.38 -1.21 36.74
C LYS A 694 -24.41 -1.82 35.73
N LEU A 695 -23.21 -1.26 35.60
CA LEU A 695 -22.20 -1.77 34.67
C LEU A 695 -21.72 -3.18 35.05
N GLN A 696 -21.50 -3.44 36.34
CA GLN A 696 -21.06 -4.75 36.82
C GLN A 696 -22.15 -5.81 36.58
N GLY A 697 -23.42 -5.50 36.85
CA GLY A 697 -24.53 -6.43 36.58
C GLY A 697 -24.64 -6.80 35.09
N ALA A 698 -24.34 -5.85 34.19
CA ALA A 698 -24.31 -6.14 32.76
C ALA A 698 -23.11 -7.02 32.38
N LEU A 699 -21.92 -6.75 32.92
CA LEU A 699 -20.74 -7.61 32.69
C LEU A 699 -20.96 -9.04 33.21
N ASP A 700 -21.60 -9.19 34.37
CA ASP A 700 -21.90 -10.49 34.97
C ASP A 700 -22.96 -11.29 34.17
N SER A 701 -23.74 -10.61 33.32
CA SER A 701 -24.74 -11.24 32.45
C SER A 701 -24.18 -11.74 31.12
N LEU A 702 -22.97 -11.33 30.74
CA LEU A 702 -22.30 -11.80 29.52
C LEU A 702 -21.77 -13.23 29.71
N ASP A 703 -21.68 -13.99 28.61
CA ASP A 703 -20.91 -15.24 28.60
C ASP A 703 -19.48 -14.99 29.14
N PRO A 704 -19.04 -15.70 30.21
CA PRO A 704 -17.72 -15.50 30.80
C PRO A 704 -16.55 -15.59 29.81
N ARG A 705 -16.70 -16.34 28.71
CA ARG A 705 -15.69 -16.45 27.64
C ARG A 705 -15.44 -15.12 26.94
N LEU A 706 -16.44 -14.22 26.90
CA LEU A 706 -16.32 -12.88 26.31
C LEU A 706 -15.54 -11.90 27.22
N LEU A 707 -15.38 -12.23 28.52
CA LEU A 707 -14.66 -11.40 29.48
C LEU A 707 -13.16 -11.69 29.52
N GLU A 708 -12.76 -12.82 28.93
CA GLU A 708 -11.37 -13.25 28.83
C GLU A 708 -10.56 -12.28 27.94
N LEU A 709 -9.26 -12.16 28.21
CA LEU A 709 -8.37 -11.37 27.37
C LEU A 709 -8.28 -11.98 25.96
N PRO A 710 -7.91 -11.21 24.92
CA PRO A 710 -7.55 -11.78 23.63
C PRO A 710 -6.48 -12.87 23.77
N GLU A 711 -6.50 -13.90 22.91
CA GLU A 711 -5.60 -15.06 23.02
C GLU A 711 -4.12 -14.67 23.07
N TRP A 712 -3.74 -13.61 22.35
CA TRP A 712 -2.38 -13.07 22.31
C TRP A 712 -1.94 -12.35 23.59
N ASP A 713 -2.88 -11.87 24.40
CA ASP A 713 -2.62 -11.25 25.72
C ASP A 713 -2.58 -12.28 26.86
N ARG A 714 -3.00 -13.53 26.63
CA ARG A 714 -2.97 -14.62 27.63
C ARG A 714 -1.61 -15.28 27.79
N GLY A 715 -0.57 -14.81 27.08
CA GLY A 715 0.79 -15.35 27.16
C GLY A 715 0.96 -16.75 26.54
N GLY A 716 0.02 -17.20 25.71
CA GLY A 716 0.11 -18.46 24.97
C GLY A 716 0.84 -18.30 23.63
N VAL A 717 1.69 -19.25 23.27
CA VAL A 717 2.16 -19.38 21.88
C VAL A 717 0.93 -19.61 21.00
N PRO A 718 0.70 -18.81 19.94
CA PRO A 718 -0.49 -18.96 19.10
C PRO A 718 -0.62 -20.41 18.58
N PRO A 719 -1.74 -21.10 18.79
CA PRO A 719 -1.95 -22.44 18.27
C PRO A 719 -2.22 -22.33 16.76
N GLY A 720 -1.15 -22.40 15.96
CA GLY A 720 -1.26 -22.33 14.50
C GLY A 720 -0.11 -21.63 13.79
N GLY A 721 1.10 -21.65 14.34
CA GLY A 721 2.34 -21.24 13.66
C GLY A 721 2.77 -22.17 12.50
N GLY A 722 1.82 -22.64 11.69
CA GLY A 722 2.14 -23.06 10.33
C GLY A 722 2.52 -21.82 9.53
N GLU A 723 3.71 -21.84 8.93
CA GLU A 723 4.35 -20.79 8.16
C GLU A 723 3.34 -19.94 7.35
N ARG A 724 2.89 -18.82 7.93
CA ARG A 724 2.44 -17.69 7.11
C ARG A 724 3.71 -17.04 6.60
N PRO A 725 3.95 -16.95 5.27
CA PRO A 725 5.08 -16.22 4.74
C PRO A 725 4.98 -14.81 5.31
N ARG A 726 6.01 -14.39 6.05
CA ARG A 726 6.18 -12.99 6.46
C ARG A 726 6.21 -12.15 5.18
N GLN A 727 5.06 -11.62 4.78
CA GLN A 727 5.01 -10.49 3.86
C GLN A 727 5.59 -9.31 4.63
N ARG A 728 6.90 -9.13 4.52
CA ARG A 728 7.55 -7.86 4.77
C ARG A 728 6.94 -6.87 3.79
N ARG A 729 6.26 -5.86 4.33
CA ARG A 729 5.89 -4.66 3.59
C ARG A 729 7.14 -3.90 3.15
#